data_AF-A0A832BY38-F1
#
_entry.id   AF-A0A832BY38-F1
#
_cell.length_a   1.000
_cell.length_b   1.000
_cell.length_c   1.000
_cell.angle_alpha   90.00
_cell.angle_beta   90.00
_cell.angle_gamma   90.00
#
_symmetry.space_group_name_H-M   'P 1'
#
loop_
_entity.id
_entity.type
_entity.pdbx_description
1 polymer ?
#
loop_
_entity_poly.entity_id
_entity_poly.type
_entity_poly.pdbx_seq_one_letter_code
_entity_poly.pdbx_strand_id
1 'polypeptide(L)'
;MQKQIPLLVSILLFTVSLHAQNVGIGTNTPNISAQLDITSTTRGLLIPRLNTTEMNAIISPAIGLLVYNTDSAAFAYRNASTWVYLKGNATSSNNWNILGNAGTNPATHFIGTTDDQDLVFKRNNTRAGLISGTNSSWGINALNPNTAGNFNTANGPFALFSNTEGNNNTGNGSEALFSNTTGGSNTASGANALFSNITGSSNTASGFQALFSNTTGYSNVAVGEQALYTNTTASNLVAIGDSALYNNTGIFNTATGSKALFSNTSGNGNTAHGYQGLYRNTTGINNTATGFQALYANDGGFGNVANGVGALLNNTSGNNNNAFGARALFSNESGSSNVAIGTDALFENTTASNLVAIGDSALYNNAAGIKNTATGSKALYTNNGGNNNVANGFHALVNNASGNFNTAIGAESLLANAEGSGNMAAGAQALTFNNANNNTAIGASALYTNSTGSDNTALGYSALLFNSSGYSNVAVGIKALFKNTTASNLVAIGDSALFNNTAGLENTAIGSKALYKNSSGSFNVAIGYQALDSNTTGTNNVATGYQALLKNDNGSGNVANGARALTLNTSGNYNVATGYHALLFNESGSENVAVGEFALRNNQSGSFNVANGGLALFFNTNGSRNVANGYEALSSNTTGINNVAVGYQALSSNNGSGNVANGYQALYSNTSGIQNVANGYQALYSNINGANNVANGYKALYTNTTGNNNTASGASTLTANTTGTYNTASGAGSLELTTTGYYNSAHGANALNKNQTGYQNTADGVSALYNNLGNSNTAIGFETMLNNSTGHSNVAIGIHALRNNSFRSNLVAIGDSALLNNSTGFFNTAIGSKALYTNNSGIANVASGYQALYSNTVGSGNSATGVQALFINETGNNNTANGAESLRNNQTGNNNSAFGFNALYNNAGSSNTALGSNAGYTNSAGSGNVFLGYNAGYNETGSNKLYISNSNADANNALIYGEFDNGRLMVNSRLGIGIIPPFNYNFPLCIKAPGVFEELLGLYNKDGVAKWHLSLVGDNNSLNFAETGVADYRLVLGAGGEVAVGKFPLTTINDSRLQIKQQGAQNGIGVEASGSTNHWDFYVTPGASSNFQLSYNGSFKGIFDNVTGVYTVASDRRLKKDIMLQPAVLSNLLQLKVYKYHYLDNQTLDRFSNGFMAQDVQKIFPDAVVESTMKDGEKRLGINYQYFTVLAIKSIQEQQQQIESMEEKVLKLEALVNQLLEKKQ
;
A
#
# COMPACT_ATOMS: atom_id res chain seq x y z
N MET A 1 46.88 -118.62 111.41
CA MET A 1 46.40 -119.06 112.74
C MET A 1 45.97 -120.51 112.61
N GLN A 2 46.51 -121.45 113.41
CA GLN A 2 46.07 -122.86 113.64
C GLN A 2 45.87 -123.80 112.39
N LYS A 3 46.35 -125.06 112.32
CA LYS A 3 46.10 -126.28 113.15
C LYS A 3 44.67 -126.87 112.96
N GLN A 4 44.41 -128.20 112.89
CA GLN A 4 45.23 -129.43 112.77
C GLN A 4 44.34 -130.69 112.64
N ILE A 5 44.73 -131.72 111.84
CA ILE A 5 44.56 -133.20 112.12
C ILE A 5 43.07 -133.73 112.13
N PRO A 6 42.73 -135.05 111.98
CA PRO A 6 43.44 -136.26 112.42
C PRO A 6 43.84 -137.35 111.38
N LEU A 7 43.24 -138.56 111.44
CA LEU A 7 43.90 -139.90 111.36
C LEU A 7 43.06 -140.93 110.53
N LEU A 8 43.41 -142.21 110.30
CA LEU A 8 44.21 -143.20 111.08
C LEU A 8 45.16 -144.03 110.17
N VAL A 9 45.40 -145.34 110.46
CA VAL A 9 46.55 -146.14 110.00
C VAL A 9 46.22 -147.63 109.81
N SER A 10 46.60 -148.19 108.65
CA SER A 10 46.72 -149.64 108.33
C SER A 10 47.35 -149.83 106.93
N ILE A 11 47.64 -151.03 106.41
CA ILE A 11 48.64 -152.06 106.79
C ILE A 11 48.91 -152.92 105.51
N LEU A 12 50.04 -153.56 105.16
CA LEU A 12 51.24 -154.10 105.83
C LEU A 12 52.49 -154.02 104.87
N LEU A 13 53.66 -154.55 105.29
CA LEU A 13 54.87 -154.97 104.51
C LEU A 13 55.31 -154.24 103.20
N PHE A 14 56.05 -153.13 103.38
CA PHE A 14 57.36 -152.77 102.78
C PHE A 14 57.66 -152.39 101.29
N THR A 15 58.44 -151.28 101.17
CA THR A 15 59.56 -150.93 100.23
C THR A 15 59.38 -150.20 98.86
N VAL A 16 59.38 -148.84 98.92
CA VAL A 16 60.09 -147.79 98.12
C VAL A 16 60.08 -147.62 96.56
N SER A 17 59.66 -146.39 96.14
CA SER A 17 60.39 -145.39 95.29
C SER A 17 60.14 -145.10 93.77
N LEU A 18 59.96 -143.79 93.50
CA LEU A 18 60.42 -142.95 92.35
C LEU A 18 59.58 -142.75 91.04
N HIS A 19 60.00 -141.74 90.24
CA HIS A 19 59.29 -141.04 89.12
C HIS A 19 59.89 -141.32 87.72
N ALA A 20 59.22 -140.86 86.64
CA ALA A 20 59.75 -140.77 85.26
C ALA A 20 59.33 -139.45 84.54
N GLN A 21 59.92 -139.14 83.38
CA GLN A 21 59.93 -137.78 82.76
C GLN A 21 59.69 -137.76 81.24
N ASN A 22 59.35 -136.57 80.68
CA ASN A 22 59.48 -136.27 79.24
C ASN A 22 60.96 -136.16 78.84
N VAL A 23 61.31 -136.53 77.61
CA VAL A 23 62.69 -136.50 77.11
C VAL A 23 62.98 -135.19 76.37
N GLY A 24 63.67 -134.26 77.05
CA GLY A 24 64.33 -133.11 76.42
C GLY A 24 65.81 -133.38 76.20
N ILE A 25 66.33 -133.11 75.01
CA ILE A 25 67.76 -133.19 74.68
C ILE A 25 68.25 -131.81 74.26
N GLY A 26 69.05 -131.18 75.12
CA GLY A 26 69.52 -129.80 74.93
C GLY A 26 68.56 -128.70 75.43
N THR A 27 67.38 -129.08 75.93
CA THR A 27 66.45 -128.19 76.64
C THR A 27 66.08 -128.78 78.02
N ASN A 28 66.06 -127.92 79.04
CA ASN A 28 65.56 -128.25 80.38
C ASN A 28 64.04 -128.04 80.50
N THR A 29 63.41 -127.50 79.46
CA THR A 29 61.95 -127.30 79.34
C THR A 29 61.49 -127.83 77.99
N PRO A 30 61.46 -129.17 77.78
CA PRO A 30 60.91 -129.76 76.58
C PRO A 30 59.43 -129.37 76.42
N ASN A 31 59.02 -129.04 75.19
CA ASN A 31 57.68 -128.56 74.90
C ASN A 31 56.61 -129.61 75.29
N ILE A 32 55.51 -129.18 75.91
CA ILE A 32 54.48 -130.08 76.46
C ILE A 32 53.81 -130.93 75.36
N SER A 33 53.80 -130.46 74.11
CA SER A 33 53.26 -131.18 72.95
C SER A 33 54.26 -132.13 72.28
N ALA A 34 55.50 -132.21 72.75
CA ALA A 34 56.57 -133.02 72.16
C ALA A 34 56.99 -134.17 73.08
N GLN A 35 56.79 -135.41 72.62
CA GLN A 35 57.24 -136.62 73.32
C GLN A 35 58.79 -136.74 73.35
N LEU A 36 59.45 -136.08 72.39
CA LEU A 36 60.89 -135.91 72.28
C LEU A 36 61.13 -134.49 71.74
N ASP A 37 61.72 -133.61 72.54
CA ASP A 37 62.13 -132.26 72.13
C ASP A 37 63.66 -132.20 72.07
N ILE A 38 64.21 -131.73 70.95
CA ILE A 38 65.66 -131.62 70.73
C ILE A 38 65.98 -130.20 70.31
N THR A 39 66.49 -129.41 71.25
CA THR A 39 66.84 -128.01 71.03
C THR A 39 68.35 -127.86 71.00
N SER A 40 68.91 -127.48 69.86
CA SER A 40 70.37 -127.37 69.67
C SER A 40 70.70 -126.39 68.54
N THR A 41 71.67 -125.51 68.79
CA THR A 41 72.12 -124.46 67.84
C THR A 41 73.38 -124.84 67.07
N THR A 42 74.04 -125.96 67.42
CA THR A 42 75.36 -126.36 66.87
C THR A 42 75.45 -127.82 66.43
N ARG A 43 74.40 -128.63 66.66
CA ARG A 43 74.30 -130.05 66.30
C ARG A 43 72.86 -130.39 65.88
N GLY A 44 72.68 -131.20 64.85
CA GLY A 44 71.35 -131.67 64.39
C GLY A 44 70.98 -133.05 64.93
N LEU A 45 69.70 -133.41 64.81
CA LEU A 45 69.22 -134.78 65.01
C LEU A 45 69.63 -135.65 63.80
N LEU A 46 70.51 -136.63 64.04
CA LEU A 46 70.91 -137.59 63.02
C LEU A 46 69.90 -138.76 62.95
N ILE A 47 68.85 -138.57 62.15
CA ILE A 47 67.91 -139.62 61.74
C ILE A 47 68.69 -140.79 61.08
N PRO A 48 68.27 -142.07 61.22
CA PRO A 48 68.92 -143.19 60.54
C PRO A 48 69.16 -142.94 59.06
N ARG A 49 70.44 -143.04 58.66
CA ARG A 49 70.90 -142.89 57.28
C ARG A 49 71.08 -144.28 56.69
N LEU A 50 70.34 -144.57 55.64
CA LEU A 50 70.29 -145.85 54.97
C LEU A 50 70.39 -145.59 53.46
N ASN A 51 71.02 -146.50 52.72
CA ASN A 51 70.84 -146.51 51.26
C ASN A 51 69.45 -147.06 50.88
N THR A 52 69.08 -146.94 49.61
CA THR A 52 67.75 -147.35 49.11
C THR A 52 67.49 -148.84 49.32
N THR A 53 68.52 -149.68 49.31
CA THR A 53 68.42 -151.12 49.56
C THR A 53 68.13 -151.39 51.03
N GLU A 54 68.90 -150.79 51.94
CA GLU A 54 68.72 -150.89 53.40
C GLU A 54 67.37 -150.32 53.86
N MET A 55 66.94 -149.18 53.30
CA MET A 55 65.65 -148.55 53.58
C MET A 55 64.47 -149.46 53.18
N ASN A 56 64.60 -150.22 52.09
CA ASN A 56 63.57 -151.17 51.64
C ASN A 56 63.69 -152.55 52.30
N ALA A 57 64.84 -152.89 52.89
CA ALA A 57 65.06 -154.12 53.64
C ALA A 57 64.48 -154.09 55.07
N ILE A 58 63.98 -152.94 55.55
CA ILE A 58 63.26 -152.86 56.83
C ILE A 58 61.98 -153.69 56.73
N ILE A 59 61.88 -154.76 57.51
CA ILE A 59 60.70 -155.62 57.59
C ILE A 59 59.61 -154.89 58.39
N SER A 60 58.40 -154.77 57.83
CA SER A 60 57.23 -154.07 58.42
C SER A 60 57.55 -152.67 58.97
N PRO A 61 58.04 -151.73 58.12
CA PRO A 61 58.40 -150.39 58.56
C PRO A 61 57.15 -149.61 59.00
N ALA A 62 57.18 -149.04 60.20
CA ALA A 62 56.04 -148.33 60.78
C ALA A 62 55.62 -147.10 59.94
N ILE A 63 54.32 -146.81 59.89
CA ILE A 63 53.80 -145.60 59.24
C ILE A 63 54.29 -144.38 60.02
N GLY A 64 54.86 -143.40 59.32
CA GLY A 64 55.53 -142.25 59.92
C GLY A 64 57.02 -142.46 60.24
N LEU A 65 57.57 -143.67 60.03
CA LEU A 65 59.01 -143.91 60.16
C LEU A 65 59.77 -143.00 59.19
N LEU A 66 60.60 -142.11 59.74
CA LEU A 66 61.44 -141.18 58.98
C LEU A 66 62.87 -141.74 58.87
N VAL A 67 63.42 -141.73 57.67
CA VAL A 67 64.83 -142.02 57.39
C VAL A 67 65.42 -140.92 56.50
N TYR A 68 66.75 -140.85 56.44
CA TYR A 68 67.42 -140.06 55.41
C TYR A 68 68.04 -141.03 54.40
N ASN A 69 67.48 -141.08 53.18
CA ASN A 69 68.04 -141.92 52.13
C ASN A 69 69.31 -141.26 51.58
N THR A 70 70.44 -141.93 51.71
CA THR A 70 71.75 -141.43 51.28
C THR A 70 71.86 -141.26 49.77
N ASP A 71 71.16 -142.09 48.99
CA ASP A 71 71.33 -142.16 47.53
C ASP A 71 70.60 -141.01 46.83
N SER A 72 69.46 -140.60 47.38
CA SER A 72 68.66 -139.48 46.90
C SER A 72 68.94 -138.17 47.64
N ALA A 73 69.87 -138.17 48.60
CA ALA A 73 70.24 -137.06 49.48
C ALA A 73 69.04 -136.35 50.16
N ALA A 74 67.98 -137.10 50.48
CA ALA A 74 66.68 -136.55 50.89
C ALA A 74 66.04 -137.33 52.04
N PHE A 75 65.29 -136.61 52.88
CA PHE A 75 64.43 -137.22 53.88
C PHE A 75 63.27 -137.96 53.22
N ALA A 76 63.08 -139.21 53.63
CA ALA A 76 62.00 -140.09 53.20
C ALA A 76 61.22 -140.57 54.42
N TYR A 77 59.89 -140.47 54.38
CA TYR A 77 59.05 -141.06 55.43
C TYR A 77 58.19 -142.18 54.84
N ARG A 78 57.90 -143.20 55.66
CA ARG A 78 57.04 -144.30 55.28
C ARG A 78 55.58 -143.89 55.41
N ASN A 79 54.86 -143.76 54.30
CA ASN A 79 53.39 -143.73 54.33
C ASN A 79 52.85 -145.17 54.50
N ALA A 80 51.53 -145.37 54.42
CA ALA A 80 50.91 -146.70 54.57
C ALA A 80 51.47 -147.78 53.63
N SER A 81 51.83 -147.45 52.38
CA SER A 81 52.27 -148.42 51.36
C SER A 81 53.65 -148.16 50.74
N THR A 82 54.14 -146.92 50.71
CA THR A 82 55.41 -146.53 50.05
C THR A 82 56.25 -145.53 50.87
N TRP A 83 57.53 -145.40 50.51
CA TRP A 83 58.40 -144.31 50.98
C TRP A 83 58.15 -143.02 50.18
N VAL A 84 58.04 -141.87 50.84
CA VAL A 84 57.73 -140.57 50.24
C VAL A 84 58.80 -139.53 50.59
N TYR A 85 59.29 -138.80 49.59
CA TYR A 85 60.30 -137.75 49.73
C TYR A 85 59.67 -136.35 49.85
N LEU A 86 60.34 -135.45 50.58
CA LEU A 86 59.90 -134.07 50.81
C LEU A 86 60.72 -133.06 49.96
N LYS A 87 60.05 -132.17 49.22
CA LYS A 87 60.60 -131.05 48.43
C LYS A 87 59.60 -129.88 48.40
N GLY A 88 60.02 -128.66 48.04
CA GLY A 88 59.16 -127.45 48.14
C GLY A 88 59.26 -126.41 47.01
N ASN A 89 58.07 -125.94 46.60
CA ASN A 89 57.65 -124.68 45.96
C ASN A 89 58.25 -124.19 44.60
N ALA A 90 57.38 -123.68 43.72
CA ALA A 90 57.69 -123.01 42.44
C ALA A 90 56.49 -122.16 41.92
N THR A 91 56.71 -121.23 40.98
CA THR A 91 55.75 -120.14 40.62
C THR A 91 55.70 -119.76 39.13
N SER A 92 54.51 -119.56 38.55
CA SER A 92 54.25 -118.61 37.43
C SER A 92 52.77 -118.54 36.99
N SER A 93 52.23 -117.34 36.74
CA SER A 93 51.09 -117.09 35.83
C SER A 93 50.97 -115.60 35.44
N ASN A 94 50.66 -115.32 34.17
CA ASN A 94 50.65 -113.96 33.60
C ASN A 94 49.25 -113.31 33.61
N ASN A 95 48.48 -113.51 34.67
CA ASN A 95 47.12 -113.00 34.77
C ASN A 95 47.10 -111.48 35.03
N TRP A 96 46.05 -110.80 34.54
CA TRP A 96 45.76 -109.43 34.97
C TRP A 96 45.05 -109.46 36.33
N ASN A 97 45.73 -109.01 37.38
CA ASN A 97 45.22 -109.07 38.74
C ASN A 97 44.17 -107.97 38.99
N ILE A 98 43.08 -108.31 39.70
CA ILE A 98 42.06 -107.35 40.16
C ILE A 98 42.60 -106.29 41.13
N LEU A 99 43.78 -106.51 41.71
CA LEU A 99 44.52 -105.54 42.54
C LEU A 99 45.61 -104.78 41.76
N GLY A 100 45.74 -105.01 40.44
CA GLY A 100 46.78 -104.43 39.59
C GLY A 100 48.08 -105.25 39.51
N ASN A 101 48.85 -105.00 38.44
CA ASN A 101 50.12 -105.68 38.16
C ASN A 101 51.29 -104.69 38.28
N ALA A 102 52.35 -105.07 39.00
CA ALA A 102 53.59 -104.28 39.10
C ALA A 102 54.61 -104.70 38.02
N GLY A 103 55.47 -103.78 37.59
CA GLY A 103 56.54 -104.08 36.61
C GLY A 103 56.04 -104.34 35.18
N THR A 104 54.99 -103.65 34.74
CA THR A 104 54.44 -103.78 33.39
C THR A 104 55.41 -103.27 32.31
N ASN A 105 55.35 -103.88 31.13
CA ASN A 105 56.09 -103.47 29.94
C ASN A 105 55.08 -103.07 28.86
N PRO A 106 54.97 -101.79 28.44
CA PRO A 106 53.98 -101.35 27.47
C PRO A 106 54.00 -102.10 26.12
N ALA A 107 55.12 -102.72 25.74
CA ALA A 107 55.23 -103.48 24.49
C ALA A 107 54.63 -104.90 24.55
N THR A 108 54.38 -105.46 25.74
CA THR A 108 53.93 -106.86 25.91
C THR A 108 52.84 -107.07 26.95
N HIS A 109 52.55 -106.06 27.78
CA HIS A 109 51.60 -106.14 28.89
C HIS A 109 50.48 -105.09 28.70
N PHE A 110 49.39 -105.50 28.07
CA PHE A 110 48.20 -104.68 27.78
C PHE A 110 46.90 -105.46 28.05
N ILE A 111 45.76 -104.75 28.08
CA ILE A 111 44.41 -105.35 28.09
C ILE A 111 43.82 -105.18 26.69
N GLY A 112 43.69 -106.26 25.93
CA GLY A 112 43.16 -106.22 24.56
C GLY A 112 43.25 -107.54 23.82
N THR A 113 42.82 -107.53 22.56
CA THR A 113 42.96 -108.61 21.57
C THR A 113 44.28 -108.49 20.79
N THR A 114 44.68 -109.56 20.10
CA THR A 114 45.86 -109.58 19.18
C THR A 114 45.45 -109.76 17.71
N ASP A 115 44.16 -109.93 17.47
CA ASP A 115 43.45 -110.19 16.24
C ASP A 115 42.35 -109.12 16.04
N ASP A 116 41.84 -109.00 14.82
CA ASP A 116 40.82 -108.02 14.45
C ASP A 116 39.42 -108.45 14.94
N GLN A 117 39.25 -108.46 16.27
CA GLN A 117 38.04 -108.86 16.99
C GLN A 117 37.74 -107.90 18.14
N ASP A 118 36.47 -107.52 18.29
CA ASP A 118 35.98 -106.54 19.26
C ASP A 118 36.29 -106.89 20.72
N LEU A 119 36.90 -105.96 21.44
CA LEU A 119 37.10 -106.07 22.89
C LEU A 119 35.83 -105.60 23.63
N VAL A 120 35.14 -106.54 24.30
CA VAL A 120 33.87 -106.26 25.01
C VAL A 120 34.04 -106.34 26.52
N PHE A 121 33.83 -105.21 27.21
CA PHE A 121 33.73 -105.16 28.67
C PHE A 121 32.28 -105.41 29.10
N LYS A 122 32.08 -106.14 30.20
CA LYS A 122 30.76 -106.54 30.70
C LYS A 122 30.58 -106.29 32.20
N ARG A 123 29.34 -105.95 32.60
CA ARG A 123 28.90 -105.95 34.01
C ARG A 123 27.60 -106.75 34.10
N ASN A 124 27.55 -107.77 34.95
CA ASN A 124 26.39 -108.69 35.07
C ASN A 124 25.96 -109.30 33.71
N ASN A 125 26.93 -109.75 32.91
CA ASN A 125 26.80 -110.23 31.52
C ASN A 125 26.30 -109.20 30.48
N THR A 126 25.69 -108.07 30.89
CA THR A 126 25.36 -106.93 30.02
C THR A 126 26.62 -106.24 29.49
N ARG A 127 26.59 -105.77 28.23
CA ARG A 127 27.67 -104.94 27.65
C ARG A 127 27.80 -103.64 28.47
N ALA A 128 29.02 -103.39 28.93
CA ALA A 128 29.42 -102.24 29.73
C ALA A 128 30.62 -101.47 29.12
N GLY A 129 31.17 -101.97 28.02
CA GLY A 129 32.07 -101.24 27.13
C GLY A 129 32.37 -102.05 25.86
N LEU A 130 32.86 -101.37 24.83
CA LEU A 130 33.19 -101.89 23.51
C LEU A 130 34.37 -101.10 22.95
N ILE A 131 35.35 -101.81 22.38
CA ILE A 131 36.32 -101.25 21.44
C ILE A 131 36.25 -102.13 20.18
N SER A 132 35.76 -101.57 19.07
CA SER A 132 35.74 -102.22 17.75
C SER A 132 36.52 -101.42 16.72
N GLY A 133 36.73 -101.99 15.53
CA GLY A 133 37.40 -101.30 14.42
C GLY A 133 36.70 -100.03 13.92
N THR A 134 35.42 -99.80 14.27
CA THR A 134 34.67 -98.61 13.85
C THR A 134 33.92 -97.88 14.96
N ASN A 135 33.69 -98.46 16.14
CA ASN A 135 32.89 -97.87 17.20
C ASN A 135 33.56 -98.04 18.59
N SER A 136 33.27 -97.13 19.52
CA SER A 136 33.66 -97.28 20.92
C SER A 136 32.49 -97.02 21.87
N SER A 137 32.39 -97.77 22.98
CA SER A 137 31.45 -97.46 24.05
C SER A 137 31.99 -97.79 25.44
N TRP A 138 31.50 -97.08 26.45
CA TRP A 138 31.85 -97.24 27.86
C TRP A 138 30.64 -96.85 28.71
N GLY A 139 30.08 -97.79 29.45
CA GLY A 139 28.81 -97.61 30.17
C GLY A 139 27.83 -98.75 29.88
N ILE A 140 26.96 -99.05 30.85
CA ILE A 140 25.96 -100.12 30.68
C ILE A 140 24.92 -99.71 29.65
N ASN A 141 24.63 -100.60 28.70
CA ASN A 141 23.75 -100.34 27.55
C ASN A 141 24.18 -99.18 26.63
N ALA A 142 25.44 -98.72 26.73
CA ALA A 142 26.00 -97.74 25.80
C ALA A 142 26.27 -98.40 24.45
N LEU A 143 25.70 -97.83 23.38
CA LEU A 143 25.63 -98.41 22.02
C LEU A 143 25.10 -99.85 22.04
N ASN A 144 23.77 -99.96 22.17
CA ASN A 144 23.02 -101.22 22.19
C ASN A 144 23.34 -102.06 20.92
N PRO A 145 23.46 -103.40 20.96
CA PRO A 145 24.08 -104.18 19.88
C PRO A 145 23.32 -104.27 18.53
N ASN A 146 22.30 -103.45 18.29
CA ASN A 146 21.45 -103.48 17.11
C ASN A 146 21.81 -102.40 16.06
N THR A 147 23.08 -101.98 16.04
CA THR A 147 23.56 -100.88 15.18
C THR A 147 24.35 -101.38 13.97
N ALA A 148 24.03 -100.85 12.79
CA ALA A 148 24.84 -100.90 11.58
C ALA A 148 25.65 -99.60 11.37
N GLY A 149 25.47 -98.60 12.23
CA GLY A 149 26.17 -97.31 12.17
C GLY A 149 27.62 -97.39 12.65
N ASN A 150 28.50 -96.66 11.98
CA ASN A 150 29.96 -96.64 12.20
C ASN A 150 30.47 -95.28 12.68
N PHE A 151 31.69 -95.26 13.22
CA PHE A 151 32.40 -94.09 13.74
C PHE A 151 31.70 -93.42 14.93
N ASN A 152 30.95 -94.20 15.71
CA ASN A 152 30.22 -93.75 16.88
C ASN A 152 31.05 -93.93 18.18
N THR A 153 30.92 -92.96 19.08
CA THR A 153 31.52 -92.97 20.43
C THR A 153 30.42 -92.80 21.47
N ALA A 154 30.26 -93.75 22.40
CA ALA A 154 29.16 -93.78 23.37
C ALA A 154 29.67 -93.97 24.81
N ASN A 155 29.98 -92.88 25.51
CA ASN A 155 30.47 -92.87 26.89
C ASN A 155 29.38 -92.40 27.87
N GLY A 156 28.96 -93.26 28.79
CA GLY A 156 27.86 -93.03 29.74
C GLY A 156 26.75 -94.09 29.62
N PRO A 157 26.02 -94.42 30.71
CA PRO A 157 24.91 -95.36 30.65
C PRO A 157 23.87 -94.97 29.60
N PHE A 158 23.41 -95.93 28.80
CA PHE A 158 22.43 -95.72 27.72
C PHE A 158 22.77 -94.63 26.68
N ALA A 159 24.03 -94.21 26.57
CA ALA A 159 24.45 -93.33 25.47
C ALA A 159 24.26 -94.04 24.12
N LEU A 160 23.65 -93.36 23.13
CA LEU A 160 23.30 -93.91 21.81
C LEU A 160 22.51 -95.24 21.85
N PHE A 161 21.61 -95.40 22.82
CA PHE A 161 20.87 -96.65 23.06
C PHE A 161 20.03 -97.14 21.88
N SER A 162 19.42 -96.24 21.09
CA SER A 162 18.50 -96.62 20.00
C SER A 162 19.14 -96.66 18.61
N ASN A 163 20.45 -96.44 18.50
CA ASN A 163 21.12 -96.19 17.22
C ASN A 163 21.06 -97.39 16.26
N THR A 164 20.33 -97.28 15.15
CA THR A 164 20.20 -98.34 14.14
C THR A 164 21.17 -98.13 12.98
N GLU A 165 21.23 -96.93 12.42
CA GLU A 165 22.00 -96.62 11.20
C GLU A 165 22.85 -95.34 11.32
N GLY A 166 22.66 -94.54 12.37
CA GLY A 166 23.37 -93.27 12.57
C GLY A 166 24.89 -93.45 12.63
N ASN A 167 25.63 -92.68 11.83
CA ASN A 167 27.10 -92.70 11.73
C ASN A 167 27.73 -91.44 12.32
N ASN A 168 29.00 -91.52 12.74
CA ASN A 168 29.81 -90.38 13.24
C ASN A 168 29.23 -89.66 14.48
N ASN A 169 28.42 -90.33 15.31
CA ASN A 169 27.81 -89.72 16.49
C ASN A 169 28.69 -89.87 17.75
N THR A 170 28.82 -88.81 18.55
CA THR A 170 29.51 -88.83 19.85
C THR A 170 28.54 -88.52 20.98
N GLY A 171 28.11 -89.53 21.73
CA GLY A 171 27.37 -89.39 22.99
C GLY A 171 28.30 -89.52 24.19
N ASN A 172 28.37 -88.50 25.04
CA ASN A 172 29.24 -88.43 26.22
C ASN A 172 28.45 -87.90 27.43
N GLY A 173 27.72 -88.79 28.10
CA GLY A 173 26.82 -88.52 29.22
C GLY A 173 25.80 -89.65 29.40
N SER A 174 25.14 -89.73 30.55
CA SER A 174 24.01 -90.66 30.73
C SER A 174 22.88 -90.27 29.77
N GLU A 175 22.36 -91.24 29.02
CA GLU A 175 21.24 -91.06 28.08
C GLU A 175 21.46 -89.98 27.00
N ALA A 176 22.73 -89.66 26.70
CA ALA A 176 23.10 -88.81 25.58
C ALA A 176 22.75 -89.48 24.24
N LEU A 177 22.02 -88.80 23.34
CA LEU A 177 21.49 -89.35 22.08
C LEU A 177 20.66 -90.64 22.26
N PHE A 178 19.94 -90.78 23.39
CA PHE A 178 19.20 -92.00 23.76
C PHE A 178 18.28 -92.54 22.64
N SER A 179 17.48 -91.67 22.01
CA SER A 179 16.46 -92.05 21.02
C SER A 179 16.97 -92.13 19.58
N ASN A 180 18.24 -91.76 19.32
CA ASN A 180 18.76 -91.59 17.96
C ASN A 180 18.68 -92.91 17.18
N THR A 181 18.10 -92.91 15.97
CA THR A 181 18.02 -94.13 15.13
C THR A 181 18.91 -94.00 13.90
N THR A 182 18.60 -93.06 13.01
CA THR A 182 19.32 -92.84 11.73
C THR A 182 20.07 -91.51 11.68
N GLY A 183 19.86 -90.61 12.65
CA GLY A 183 20.56 -89.33 12.73
C GLY A 183 22.08 -89.50 12.80
N GLY A 184 22.83 -88.71 12.01
CA GLY A 184 24.28 -88.82 11.88
C GLY A 184 25.05 -87.54 12.20
N SER A 185 26.35 -87.67 12.47
CA SER A 185 27.28 -86.58 12.76
C SER A 185 26.89 -85.71 13.96
N ASN A 186 26.12 -86.25 14.91
CA ASN A 186 25.69 -85.53 16.10
C ASN A 186 26.70 -85.67 17.25
N THR A 187 27.03 -84.57 17.92
CA THR A 187 27.81 -84.55 19.18
C THR A 187 26.88 -84.18 20.33
N ALA A 188 26.89 -84.95 21.42
CA ALA A 188 26.06 -84.77 22.59
C ALA A 188 26.89 -85.01 23.87
N SER A 189 27.34 -83.94 24.53
CA SER A 189 28.24 -84.01 25.69
C SER A 189 27.58 -83.46 26.96
N GLY A 190 26.84 -84.32 27.64
CA GLY A 190 26.10 -84.01 28.86
C GLY A 190 25.00 -85.05 29.12
N ALA A 191 24.56 -85.20 30.37
CA ALA A 191 23.44 -86.09 30.64
C ALA A 191 22.16 -85.55 29.98
N ASN A 192 21.41 -86.44 29.33
CA ASN A 192 20.21 -86.13 28.54
C ASN A 192 20.43 -85.15 27.36
N ALA A 193 21.66 -84.93 26.91
CA ALA A 193 21.92 -84.13 25.71
C ALA A 193 21.40 -84.85 24.45
N LEU A 194 20.63 -84.17 23.60
CA LEU A 194 19.98 -84.73 22.39
C LEU A 194 19.11 -85.99 22.67
N PHE A 195 18.53 -86.12 23.86
CA PHE A 195 17.80 -87.32 24.32
C PHE A 195 16.75 -87.83 23.32
N SER A 196 15.92 -86.95 22.77
CA SER A 196 14.76 -87.31 21.93
C SER A 196 15.08 -87.46 20.44
N ASN A 197 16.34 -87.26 20.02
CA ASN A 197 16.71 -87.19 18.60
C ASN A 197 16.35 -88.49 17.89
N ILE A 198 15.86 -88.43 16.65
CA ILE A 198 15.48 -89.63 15.88
C ILE A 198 16.29 -89.65 14.57
N THR A 199 16.04 -88.66 13.71
CA THR A 199 16.69 -88.51 12.38
C THR A 199 17.49 -87.21 12.24
N GLY A 200 17.39 -86.29 13.21
CA GLY A 200 18.15 -85.05 13.24
C GLY A 200 19.66 -85.30 13.13
N SER A 201 20.36 -84.50 12.33
CA SER A 201 21.77 -84.74 11.97
C SER A 201 22.62 -83.48 12.08
N SER A 202 23.93 -83.64 12.22
CA SER A 202 24.92 -82.55 12.37
C SER A 202 24.69 -81.62 13.57
N ASN A 203 23.98 -82.08 14.61
CA ASN A 203 23.72 -81.28 15.80
C ASN A 203 24.85 -81.38 16.82
N THR A 204 25.18 -80.29 17.51
CA THR A 204 26.17 -80.24 18.61
C THR A 204 25.50 -79.76 19.90
N ALA A 205 25.19 -80.68 20.80
CA ALA A 205 24.68 -80.42 22.14
C ALA A 205 25.79 -80.61 23.21
N SER A 206 25.91 -79.70 24.16
CA SER A 206 26.87 -79.78 25.26
C SER A 206 26.32 -79.10 26.51
N GLY A 207 26.16 -79.85 27.60
CA GLY A 207 25.45 -79.42 28.81
C GLY A 207 24.29 -80.35 29.20
N PHE A 208 23.78 -80.17 30.43
CA PHE A 208 22.64 -80.95 30.93
C PHE A 208 21.37 -80.61 30.14
N GLN A 209 20.68 -81.63 29.62
CA GLN A 209 19.46 -81.47 28.81
C GLN A 209 19.59 -80.51 27.60
N ALA A 210 20.81 -80.30 27.08
CA ALA A 210 21.01 -79.52 25.87
C ALA A 210 20.31 -80.19 24.66
N LEU A 211 19.46 -79.45 23.96
CA LEU A 211 18.72 -79.88 22.77
C LEU A 211 17.83 -81.12 23.03
N PHE A 212 17.27 -81.22 24.25
CA PHE A 212 16.58 -82.41 24.78
C PHE A 212 15.43 -82.95 23.91
N SER A 213 14.55 -82.08 23.41
CA SER A 213 13.31 -82.47 22.72
C SER A 213 13.45 -82.63 21.19
N ASN A 214 14.65 -82.47 20.63
CA ASN A 214 14.85 -82.49 19.18
C ASN A 214 14.52 -83.87 18.64
N THR A 215 13.82 -83.98 17.51
CA THR A 215 13.46 -85.26 16.88
C THR A 215 14.00 -85.34 15.45
N THR A 216 13.79 -84.28 14.66
CA THR A 216 14.20 -84.21 13.24
C THR A 216 15.04 -82.97 12.90
N GLY A 217 15.16 -82.00 13.82
CA GLY A 217 15.94 -80.79 13.59
C GLY A 217 17.43 -81.07 13.35
N TYR A 218 18.06 -80.31 12.45
CA TYR A 218 19.43 -80.53 11.99
C TYR A 218 20.30 -79.26 12.06
N SER A 219 21.63 -79.45 12.07
CA SER A 219 22.63 -78.37 12.12
C SER A 219 22.46 -77.38 13.29
N ASN A 220 21.94 -77.84 14.44
CA ASN A 220 21.75 -77.02 15.64
C ASN A 220 22.95 -77.11 16.59
N VAL A 221 23.38 -75.99 17.15
CA VAL A 221 24.39 -75.89 18.21
C VAL A 221 23.72 -75.46 19.51
N ALA A 222 23.86 -76.25 20.57
CA ALA A 222 23.30 -76.01 21.90
C ALA A 222 24.38 -76.23 22.97
N VAL A 223 24.95 -75.15 23.53
CA VAL A 223 26.05 -75.21 24.51
C VAL A 223 25.64 -74.48 25.79
N GLY A 224 25.14 -75.23 26.76
CA GLY A 224 24.60 -74.73 28.03
C GLY A 224 23.59 -75.71 28.64
N GLU A 225 23.28 -75.52 29.92
CA GLU A 225 22.15 -76.21 30.55
C GLU A 225 20.84 -75.77 29.88
N GLN A 226 20.01 -76.73 29.46
CA GLN A 226 18.70 -76.51 28.84
C GLN A 226 18.69 -75.56 27.61
N ALA A 227 19.84 -75.38 26.95
CA ALA A 227 19.90 -74.70 25.65
C ALA A 227 19.08 -75.47 24.61
N LEU A 228 18.17 -74.81 23.89
CA LEU A 228 17.22 -75.41 22.93
C LEU A 228 16.35 -76.56 23.51
N TYR A 229 15.99 -76.50 24.80
CA TYR A 229 15.31 -77.59 25.51
C TYR A 229 14.05 -78.14 24.81
N THR A 230 13.11 -77.28 24.37
CA THR A 230 11.85 -77.73 23.72
C THR A 230 11.92 -77.79 22.19
N ASN A 231 13.08 -77.54 21.58
CA ASN A 231 13.21 -77.54 20.12
C ASN A 231 12.94 -78.94 19.57
N THR A 232 11.99 -79.10 18.64
CA THR A 232 11.62 -80.42 18.07
C THR A 232 12.12 -80.62 16.65
N THR A 233 11.72 -79.74 15.72
CA THR A 233 11.96 -79.88 14.27
C THR A 233 12.75 -78.72 13.66
N ALA A 234 12.88 -77.60 14.36
CA ALA A 234 13.59 -76.43 13.85
C ALA A 234 15.11 -76.66 13.80
N SER A 235 15.75 -75.98 12.84
CA SER A 235 17.07 -76.33 12.30
C SER A 235 17.90 -75.08 11.99
N ASN A 236 19.23 -75.26 11.91
CA ASN A 236 20.22 -74.20 11.71
C ASN A 236 20.20 -73.13 12.82
N LEU A 237 20.18 -73.59 14.08
CA LEU A 237 20.11 -72.75 15.28
C LEU A 237 21.44 -72.71 16.02
N VAL A 238 21.74 -71.59 16.68
CA VAL A 238 22.88 -71.47 17.59
C VAL A 238 22.36 -70.98 18.95
N ALA A 239 22.64 -71.72 20.02
CA ALA A 239 22.24 -71.42 21.38
C ALA A 239 23.41 -71.67 22.33
N ILE A 240 24.04 -70.62 22.87
CA ILE A 240 25.20 -70.73 23.76
C ILE A 240 24.89 -69.95 25.05
N GLY A 241 24.72 -70.68 26.16
CA GLY A 241 24.31 -70.16 27.46
C GLY A 241 23.17 -70.96 28.10
N ASP A 242 23.01 -70.84 29.42
CA ASP A 242 21.86 -71.38 30.16
C ASP A 242 20.53 -70.96 29.50
N SER A 243 19.65 -71.92 29.24
CA SER A 243 18.29 -71.69 28.73
C SER A 243 18.21 -70.82 27.46
N ALA A 244 19.28 -70.74 26.66
CA ALA A 244 19.27 -70.03 25.39
C ALA A 244 18.31 -70.73 24.40
N LEU A 245 17.40 -69.97 23.76
CA LEU A 245 16.36 -70.51 22.87
C LEU A 245 15.48 -71.62 23.51
N TYR A 246 15.24 -71.57 24.83
CA TYR A 246 14.57 -72.64 25.58
C TYR A 246 13.24 -73.13 24.95
N ASN A 247 12.33 -72.21 24.60
CA ASN A 247 10.98 -72.54 24.07
C ASN A 247 10.91 -72.68 22.52
N ASN A 248 12.04 -72.63 21.83
CA ASN A 248 12.10 -72.35 20.38
C ASN A 248 11.38 -73.36 19.46
N THR A 249 10.59 -72.85 18.50
CA THR A 249 10.12 -73.60 17.32
C THR A 249 10.42 -72.92 15.97
N GLY A 250 11.00 -71.72 15.96
CA GLY A 250 11.44 -70.98 14.77
C GLY A 250 12.85 -71.34 14.29
N ILE A 251 13.21 -70.95 13.06
CA ILE A 251 14.45 -71.33 12.36
C ILE A 251 15.43 -70.15 12.18
N PHE A 252 16.70 -70.48 11.93
CA PHE A 252 17.80 -69.51 11.69
C PHE A 252 18.06 -68.51 12.84
N ASN A 253 17.68 -68.85 14.07
CA ASN A 253 17.93 -68.00 15.24
C ASN A 253 19.33 -68.27 15.85
N THR A 254 20.02 -67.19 16.23
CA THR A 254 21.30 -67.22 16.95
C THR A 254 21.13 -66.56 18.31
N ALA A 255 21.48 -67.25 19.39
CA ALA A 255 21.36 -66.80 20.78
C ALA A 255 22.65 -67.11 21.55
N THR A 256 23.27 -66.09 22.14
CA THR A 256 24.57 -66.19 22.81
C THR A 256 24.56 -65.39 24.11
N GLY A 257 24.17 -66.05 25.20
CA GLY A 257 23.96 -65.48 26.53
C GLY A 257 22.89 -66.25 27.30
N SER A 258 22.95 -66.24 28.64
CA SER A 258 21.89 -66.87 29.46
C SER A 258 20.53 -66.22 29.14
N LYS A 259 19.55 -67.09 28.85
CA LYS A 259 18.15 -66.75 28.55
C LYS A 259 17.97 -65.80 27.35
N ALA A 260 18.95 -65.77 26.43
CA ALA A 260 18.79 -65.12 25.14
C ALA A 260 17.71 -65.86 24.30
N LEU A 261 16.75 -65.13 23.73
CA LEU A 261 15.59 -65.66 22.97
C LEU A 261 14.78 -66.74 23.73
N PHE A 262 14.68 -66.64 25.07
CA PHE A 262 14.08 -67.67 25.93
C PHE A 262 12.64 -68.07 25.54
N SER A 263 11.76 -67.10 25.26
CA SER A 263 10.34 -67.33 24.96
C SER A 263 10.00 -67.50 23.47
N ASN A 264 11.01 -67.57 22.58
CA ASN A 264 10.78 -67.63 21.14
C ASN A 264 9.88 -68.83 20.79
N THR A 265 8.77 -68.57 20.09
CA THR A 265 7.95 -69.64 19.50
C THR A 265 8.27 -69.69 18.01
N SER A 266 7.49 -69.01 17.16
CA SER A 266 7.64 -69.05 15.69
C SER A 266 8.55 -67.97 15.10
N GLY A 267 9.16 -67.10 15.90
CA GLY A 267 10.07 -66.05 15.42
C GLY A 267 11.31 -66.62 14.71
N ASN A 268 11.62 -66.11 13.53
CA ASN A 268 12.70 -66.59 12.65
C ASN A 268 13.80 -65.54 12.41
N GLY A 269 15.03 -65.99 12.15
CA GLY A 269 16.13 -65.13 11.73
C GLY A 269 16.63 -64.12 12.77
N ASN A 270 16.31 -64.33 14.05
CA ASN A 270 16.66 -63.41 15.13
C ASN A 270 18.09 -63.68 15.65
N THR A 271 18.83 -62.62 15.97
CA THR A 271 20.16 -62.67 16.59
C THR A 271 20.13 -62.01 17.96
N ALA A 272 20.54 -62.74 19.01
CA ALA A 272 20.63 -62.26 20.38
C ALA A 272 22.02 -62.53 20.97
N HIS A 273 22.64 -61.49 21.53
CA HIS A 273 23.95 -61.55 22.19
C HIS A 273 23.91 -60.78 23.52
N GLY A 274 24.12 -61.49 24.63
CA GLY A 274 24.02 -60.94 25.99
C GLY A 274 22.90 -61.56 26.82
N TYR A 275 22.93 -61.29 28.13
CA TYR A 275 21.95 -61.78 29.09
C TYR A 275 20.54 -61.23 28.78
N GLN A 276 19.57 -62.14 28.65
CA GLN A 276 18.16 -61.81 28.36
C GLN A 276 17.92 -60.95 27.10
N GLY A 277 18.83 -60.98 26.12
CA GLY A 277 18.56 -60.37 24.80
C GLY A 277 17.37 -61.05 24.12
N LEU A 278 16.39 -60.27 23.65
CA LEU A 278 15.14 -60.78 23.05
C LEU A 278 14.36 -61.78 23.94
N TYR A 279 14.46 -61.67 25.27
CA TYR A 279 13.92 -62.64 26.24
C TYR A 279 12.45 -63.02 26.00
N ARG A 280 11.57 -62.03 25.79
CA ARG A 280 10.13 -62.27 25.62
C ARG A 280 9.69 -62.57 24.19
N ASN A 281 10.57 -62.47 23.19
CA ASN A 281 10.18 -62.61 21.76
C ASN A 281 9.33 -63.85 21.56
N THR A 282 8.15 -63.72 20.94
CA THR A 282 7.27 -64.84 20.63
C THR A 282 7.33 -65.15 19.14
N THR A 283 6.81 -64.22 18.33
CA THR A 283 6.62 -64.37 16.87
C THR A 283 7.46 -63.41 16.03
N GLY A 284 8.22 -62.50 16.67
CA GLY A 284 9.01 -61.47 15.99
C GLY A 284 10.14 -62.04 15.13
N ILE A 285 10.39 -61.40 13.98
CA ILE A 285 11.27 -61.90 12.90
C ILE A 285 12.39 -60.90 12.58
N ASN A 286 13.57 -61.41 12.22
CA ASN A 286 14.74 -60.64 11.76
C ASN A 286 15.21 -59.55 12.75
N ASN A 287 15.02 -59.73 14.06
CA ASN A 287 15.49 -58.79 15.06
C ASN A 287 16.95 -59.08 15.47
N THR A 288 17.73 -58.04 15.74
CA THR A 288 19.10 -58.14 16.26
C THR A 288 19.19 -57.43 17.62
N ALA A 289 19.62 -58.13 18.67
CA ALA A 289 19.72 -57.60 20.02
C ALA A 289 21.08 -57.92 20.65
N THR A 290 21.90 -56.90 20.88
CA THR A 290 23.26 -57.00 21.41
C THR A 290 23.39 -56.15 22.67
N GLY A 291 23.48 -56.78 23.84
CA GLY A 291 23.59 -56.11 25.13
C GLY A 291 22.78 -56.79 26.23
N PHE A 292 23.01 -56.36 27.48
CA PHE A 292 22.19 -56.77 28.62
C PHE A 292 20.76 -56.24 28.45
N GLN A 293 19.78 -57.15 28.44
CA GLN A 293 18.34 -56.86 28.25
C GLN A 293 18.02 -56.00 27.00
N ALA A 294 18.84 -56.11 25.95
CA ALA A 294 18.53 -55.51 24.66
C ALA A 294 17.25 -56.14 24.07
N LEU A 295 16.30 -55.31 23.65
CA LEU A 295 15.03 -55.72 23.03
C LEU A 295 14.22 -56.75 23.86
N TYR A 296 14.29 -56.63 25.19
CA TYR A 296 13.80 -57.61 26.17
C TYR A 296 12.32 -57.99 26.02
N ALA A 297 11.44 -57.01 25.83
CA ALA A 297 9.98 -57.18 25.92
C ALA A 297 9.28 -57.59 24.61
N ASN A 298 10.02 -57.85 23.53
CA ASN A 298 9.44 -58.04 22.19
C ASN A 298 8.36 -59.13 22.16
N ASP A 299 7.25 -58.88 21.48
CA ASP A 299 6.08 -59.76 21.43
C ASP A 299 5.41 -59.67 20.04
N GLY A 300 6.25 -59.79 19.00
CA GLY A 300 5.84 -59.79 17.58
C GLY A 300 6.50 -58.72 16.71
N GLY A 301 7.14 -57.70 17.29
CA GLY A 301 7.89 -56.70 16.54
C GLY A 301 8.97 -57.32 15.62
N PHE A 302 9.13 -56.79 14.41
CA PHE A 302 10.07 -57.30 13.40
C PHE A 302 11.10 -56.28 12.93
N GLY A 303 12.26 -56.77 12.46
CA GLY A 303 13.30 -55.96 11.83
C GLY A 303 13.99 -54.95 12.74
N ASN A 304 13.88 -55.08 14.06
CA ASN A 304 14.47 -54.14 15.01
C ASN A 304 15.94 -54.47 15.28
N VAL A 305 16.78 -53.44 15.41
CA VAL A 305 18.19 -53.54 15.79
C VAL A 305 18.40 -52.79 17.10
N ALA A 306 18.82 -53.50 18.16
CA ALA A 306 19.11 -52.96 19.48
C ALA A 306 20.56 -53.29 19.86
N ASN A 307 21.40 -52.29 20.04
CA ASN A 307 22.81 -52.45 20.40
C ASN A 307 23.17 -51.52 21.58
N GLY A 308 23.18 -52.08 22.79
CA GLY A 308 23.40 -51.37 24.03
C GLY A 308 22.64 -51.97 25.22
N VAL A 309 23.03 -51.59 26.44
CA VAL A 309 22.35 -52.01 27.67
C VAL A 309 20.94 -51.38 27.71
N GLY A 310 19.91 -52.22 27.74
CA GLY A 310 18.50 -51.77 27.75
C GLY A 310 18.06 -51.00 26.51
N ALA A 311 18.74 -51.15 25.37
CA ALA A 311 18.26 -50.59 24.10
C ALA A 311 16.94 -51.28 23.69
N LEU A 312 15.91 -50.52 23.30
CA LEU A 312 14.57 -51.02 22.95
C LEU A 312 13.90 -51.92 24.03
N LEU A 313 14.20 -51.71 25.32
CA LEU A 313 13.86 -52.67 26.38
C LEU A 313 12.35 -52.99 26.47
N ASN A 314 11.47 -51.99 26.34
CA ASN A 314 10.01 -52.17 26.43
C ASN A 314 9.30 -52.48 25.10
N ASN A 315 10.03 -52.62 23.97
CA ASN A 315 9.39 -52.81 22.66
C ASN A 315 8.58 -54.09 22.65
N THR A 316 7.29 -54.03 22.29
CA THR A 316 6.42 -55.21 22.14
C THR A 316 6.15 -55.46 20.66
N SER A 317 5.64 -54.45 19.97
CA SER A 317 5.06 -54.55 18.62
C SER A 317 5.61 -53.53 17.63
N GLY A 318 6.52 -52.66 18.06
CA GLY A 318 7.24 -51.71 17.20
C GLY A 318 8.19 -52.41 16.22
N ASN A 319 8.33 -51.87 15.01
CA ASN A 319 9.00 -52.50 13.88
C ASN A 319 10.04 -51.59 13.23
N ASN A 320 11.09 -52.19 12.66
CA ASN A 320 12.16 -51.51 11.92
C ASN A 320 12.90 -50.41 12.71
N ASN A 321 12.91 -50.50 14.05
CA ASN A 321 13.59 -49.54 14.90
C ASN A 321 15.09 -49.84 15.02
N ASN A 322 15.92 -48.79 15.06
CA ASN A 322 17.37 -48.88 15.14
C ASN A 322 17.87 -48.10 16.37
N ALA A 323 18.24 -48.81 17.44
CA ALA A 323 18.68 -48.24 18.72
C ALA A 323 20.15 -48.63 19.02
N PHE A 324 21.05 -47.64 19.04
CA PHE A 324 22.48 -47.80 19.28
C PHE A 324 22.93 -46.90 20.45
N GLY A 325 23.03 -47.48 21.64
CA GLY A 325 23.37 -46.75 22.87
C GLY A 325 22.73 -47.37 24.11
N ALA A 326 23.23 -47.00 25.30
CA ALA A 326 22.59 -47.40 26.55
C ALA A 326 21.22 -46.69 26.67
N ARG A 327 20.17 -47.47 26.95
CA ARG A 327 18.77 -47.00 27.08
C ARG A 327 18.24 -46.20 25.87
N ALA A 328 18.80 -46.40 24.67
CA ALA A 328 18.26 -45.87 23.43
C ALA A 328 16.88 -46.50 23.12
N LEU A 329 15.87 -45.68 22.83
CA LEU A 329 14.47 -46.10 22.62
C LEU A 329 13.85 -46.93 23.78
N PHE A 330 14.27 -46.69 25.04
CA PHE A 330 13.95 -47.54 26.19
C PHE A 330 12.45 -47.79 26.42
N SER A 331 11.63 -46.74 26.45
CA SER A 331 10.19 -46.81 26.75
C SER A 331 9.30 -47.16 25.55
N ASN A 332 9.88 -47.49 24.38
CA ASN A 332 9.10 -47.75 23.16
C ASN A 332 8.27 -49.01 23.31
N GLU A 333 6.95 -48.94 23.09
CA GLU A 333 6.04 -50.08 23.15
C GLU A 333 5.68 -50.56 21.73
N SER A 334 5.24 -49.61 20.89
CA SER A 334 4.69 -49.86 19.54
C SER A 334 5.19 -48.89 18.45
N GLY A 335 5.94 -47.85 18.84
CA GLY A 335 6.57 -46.91 17.90
C GLY A 335 7.47 -47.63 16.89
N SER A 336 7.44 -47.21 15.63
CA SER A 336 8.07 -47.91 14.50
C SER A 336 8.87 -46.97 13.59
N SER A 337 9.84 -47.54 12.87
CA SER A 337 10.76 -46.84 11.96
C SER A 337 11.55 -45.70 12.64
N ASN A 338 11.90 -45.86 13.92
CA ASN A 338 12.68 -44.89 14.69
C ASN A 338 14.18 -45.21 14.65
N VAL A 339 15.02 -44.17 14.64
CA VAL A 339 16.48 -44.25 14.72
C VAL A 339 16.94 -43.48 15.95
N ALA A 340 17.61 -44.15 16.89
CA ALA A 340 18.17 -43.59 18.12
C ALA A 340 19.64 -43.98 18.24
N ILE A 341 20.55 -43.01 18.23
CA ILE A 341 22.01 -43.22 18.29
C ILE A 341 22.59 -42.29 19.37
N GLY A 342 22.94 -42.87 20.52
CA GLY A 342 23.39 -42.15 21.70
C GLY A 342 22.79 -42.70 22.99
N THR A 343 23.37 -42.33 24.13
CA THR A 343 22.77 -42.58 25.45
C THR A 343 21.46 -41.81 25.56
N ASP A 344 20.40 -42.47 26.03
CA ASP A 344 19.08 -41.88 26.30
C ASP A 344 18.42 -41.16 25.11
N ALA A 345 18.87 -41.45 23.89
CA ALA A 345 18.21 -40.99 22.68
C ALA A 345 16.81 -41.61 22.59
N LEU A 346 15.77 -40.77 22.49
CA LEU A 346 14.35 -41.18 22.48
C LEU A 346 13.94 -42.03 23.71
N PHE A 347 14.45 -41.70 24.91
CA PHE A 347 14.22 -42.47 26.14
C PHE A 347 12.74 -42.72 26.45
N GLU A 348 11.91 -41.66 26.56
CA GLU A 348 10.47 -41.75 26.88
C GLU A 348 9.54 -41.89 25.67
N ASN A 349 10.06 -42.32 24.51
CA ASN A 349 9.23 -42.54 23.34
C ASN A 349 8.41 -43.81 23.49
N THR A 350 7.08 -43.75 23.57
CA THR A 350 6.22 -44.95 23.75
C THR A 350 5.59 -45.44 22.45
N THR A 351 4.95 -44.54 21.69
CA THR A 351 4.12 -44.89 20.52
C THR A 351 4.50 -44.14 19.24
N ALA A 352 5.23 -43.02 19.36
CA ALA A 352 5.56 -42.20 18.21
C ALA A 352 6.60 -42.87 17.28
N SER A 353 6.54 -42.47 16.00
CA SER A 353 7.11 -43.22 14.87
C SER A 353 7.74 -42.29 13.82
N ASN A 354 8.67 -42.83 13.02
CA ASN A 354 9.46 -42.13 11.99
C ASN A 354 10.37 -41.02 12.57
N LEU A 355 11.03 -41.32 13.69
CA LEU A 355 11.88 -40.37 14.42
C LEU A 355 13.37 -40.63 14.16
N VAL A 356 14.17 -39.56 14.16
CA VAL A 356 15.63 -39.64 14.10
C VAL A 356 16.21 -38.86 15.27
N ALA A 357 16.98 -39.52 16.13
CA ALA A 357 17.64 -38.93 17.29
C ALA A 357 19.10 -39.37 17.33
N ILE A 358 20.04 -38.45 17.12
CA ILE A 358 21.48 -38.73 17.07
C ILE A 358 22.21 -37.78 18.02
N GLY A 359 22.60 -38.28 19.18
CA GLY A 359 23.24 -37.52 20.24
C GLY A 359 22.75 -37.94 21.63
N ASP A 360 23.55 -37.64 22.65
CA ASP A 360 23.15 -37.84 24.05
C ASP A 360 21.86 -37.08 24.36
N SER A 361 20.88 -37.78 24.92
CA SER A 361 19.58 -37.23 25.31
C SER A 361 18.80 -36.53 24.17
N ALA A 362 19.09 -36.86 22.90
CA ALA A 362 18.32 -36.31 21.77
C ALA A 362 16.89 -36.86 21.77
N LEU A 363 15.88 -35.98 21.65
CA LEU A 363 14.45 -36.36 21.74
C LEU A 363 14.05 -37.14 23.03
N TYR A 364 14.75 -36.90 24.16
CA TYR A 364 14.59 -37.65 25.41
C TYR A 364 13.11 -37.79 25.86
N ASN A 365 12.38 -36.68 25.99
CA ASN A 365 10.96 -36.65 26.39
C ASN A 365 10.05 -36.47 25.16
N ASN A 366 9.83 -37.53 24.37
CA ASN A 366 8.96 -37.52 23.19
C ASN A 366 7.89 -38.63 23.24
N ALA A 367 6.83 -38.45 24.02
CA ALA A 367 5.81 -39.51 24.16
C ALA A 367 5.03 -39.79 22.86
N ALA A 368 4.63 -38.73 22.13
CA ALA A 368 3.63 -38.81 21.04
C ALA A 368 3.98 -38.05 19.74
N GLY A 369 4.98 -37.15 19.74
CA GLY A 369 5.30 -36.35 18.56
C GLY A 369 5.99 -37.15 17.45
N ILE A 370 5.49 -37.09 16.21
CA ILE A 370 5.96 -37.89 15.07
C ILE A 370 6.80 -37.10 14.05
N LYS A 371 7.58 -37.81 13.24
CA LYS A 371 8.38 -37.27 12.12
C LYS A 371 9.43 -36.21 12.50
N ASN A 372 9.87 -36.20 13.76
CA ASN A 372 10.89 -35.27 14.25
C ASN A 372 12.30 -35.80 13.99
N THR A 373 13.23 -34.89 13.64
CA THR A 373 14.66 -35.17 13.44
C THR A 373 15.49 -34.32 14.39
N ALA A 374 16.28 -34.94 15.26
CA ALA A 374 17.13 -34.30 16.25
C ALA A 374 18.58 -34.81 16.15
N THR A 375 19.53 -33.92 15.91
CA THR A 375 20.95 -34.25 15.77
C THR A 375 21.81 -33.29 16.60
N GLY A 376 22.40 -33.79 17.68
CA GLY A 376 23.12 -33.00 18.69
C GLY A 376 22.70 -33.40 20.12
N SER A 377 23.58 -33.18 21.11
CA SER A 377 23.21 -33.46 22.50
C SER A 377 22.09 -32.54 22.96
N LYS A 378 21.04 -33.15 23.54
CA LYS A 378 19.79 -32.51 23.96
C LYS A 378 19.09 -31.70 22.85
N ALA A 379 19.35 -32.02 21.58
CA ALA A 379 18.52 -31.54 20.48
C ALA A 379 17.09 -32.05 20.68
N LEU A 380 16.11 -31.15 20.66
CA LEU A 380 14.69 -31.44 20.85
C LEU A 380 14.39 -32.25 22.13
N TYR A 381 15.15 -31.99 23.20
CA TYR A 381 15.15 -32.75 24.47
C TYR A 381 13.76 -32.96 25.09
N THR A 382 12.88 -31.96 25.02
CA THR A 382 11.45 -32.12 25.31
C THR A 382 10.62 -31.83 24.08
N ASN A 383 9.75 -32.78 23.74
CA ASN A 383 8.79 -32.69 22.63
C ASN A 383 7.46 -33.36 23.02
N ASN A 384 6.59 -32.62 23.72
CA ASN A 384 5.36 -33.16 24.32
C ASN A 384 4.17 -33.34 23.33
N GLY A 385 4.48 -33.59 22.05
CA GLY A 385 3.48 -33.81 21.00
C GLY A 385 3.69 -33.04 19.69
N GLY A 386 4.69 -32.16 19.61
CA GLY A 386 5.05 -31.42 18.38
C GLY A 386 5.54 -32.35 17.25
N ASN A 387 5.26 -31.99 16.00
CA ASN A 387 5.46 -32.88 14.83
C ASN A 387 6.22 -32.20 13.69
N ASN A 388 6.94 -33.02 12.90
CA ASN A 388 7.71 -32.61 11.72
C ASN A 388 8.78 -31.53 12.03
N ASN A 389 9.33 -31.52 13.24
CA ASN A 389 10.38 -30.59 13.66
C ASN A 389 11.78 -31.11 13.31
N VAL A 390 12.68 -30.20 12.94
CA VAL A 390 14.11 -30.48 12.69
C VAL A 390 14.95 -29.68 13.68
N ALA A 391 15.84 -30.34 14.42
CA ALA A 391 16.71 -29.71 15.42
C ALA A 391 18.15 -30.23 15.26
N ASN A 392 19.04 -29.42 14.67
CA ASN A 392 20.43 -29.76 14.39
C ASN A 392 21.40 -28.82 15.12
N GLY A 393 21.88 -29.23 16.29
CA GLY A 393 22.80 -28.47 17.11
C GLY A 393 22.74 -28.84 18.59
N PHE A 394 23.76 -28.45 19.35
CA PHE A 394 23.74 -28.52 20.81
C PHE A 394 22.62 -27.61 21.35
N HIS A 395 21.72 -28.18 22.16
CA HIS A 395 20.57 -27.44 22.70
C HIS A 395 19.68 -26.75 21.63
N ALA A 396 19.56 -27.32 20.42
CA ALA A 396 18.58 -26.85 19.44
C ALA A 396 17.15 -27.27 19.83
N LEU A 397 16.19 -26.33 19.85
CA LEU A 397 14.76 -26.55 20.11
C LEU A 397 14.45 -27.36 21.39
N VAL A 398 15.16 -27.08 22.49
CA VAL A 398 15.10 -27.89 23.74
C VAL A 398 13.70 -28.01 24.34
N ASN A 399 12.94 -26.91 24.40
CA ASN A 399 11.70 -26.81 25.15
C ASN A 399 10.44 -26.77 24.27
N ASN A 400 10.15 -27.81 23.46
CA ASN A 400 8.97 -27.82 22.59
C ASN A 400 7.79 -28.59 23.24
N ALA A 401 6.73 -27.90 23.64
CA ALA A 401 5.52 -28.54 24.16
C ALA A 401 4.67 -29.10 23.01
N SER A 402 4.30 -28.25 22.06
CA SER A 402 3.31 -28.55 21.01
C SER A 402 3.66 -28.03 19.62
N GLY A 403 4.73 -27.22 19.49
CA GLY A 403 5.13 -26.59 18.24
C GLY A 403 5.40 -27.57 17.10
N ASN A 404 4.97 -27.23 15.88
CA ASN A 404 5.08 -28.07 14.68
C ASN A 404 5.85 -27.37 13.56
N PHE A 405 6.46 -28.15 12.67
CA PHE A 405 7.17 -27.67 11.48
C PHE A 405 8.32 -26.68 11.75
N ASN A 406 8.88 -26.66 12.97
CA ASN A 406 10.00 -25.81 13.31
C ASN A 406 11.32 -26.42 12.80
N THR A 407 12.21 -25.58 12.25
CA THR A 407 13.56 -25.94 11.84
C THR A 407 14.57 -25.12 12.63
N ALA A 408 15.34 -25.76 13.50
CA ALA A 408 16.37 -25.16 14.35
C ALA A 408 17.74 -25.73 13.96
N ILE A 409 18.66 -24.88 13.48
CA ILE A 409 20.00 -25.26 13.05
C ILE A 409 21.02 -24.32 13.70
N GLY A 410 21.92 -24.88 14.50
CA GLY A 410 22.91 -24.15 15.30
C GLY A 410 22.67 -24.26 16.80
N ALA A 411 23.70 -23.95 17.58
CA ALA A 411 23.63 -24.04 19.04
C ALA A 411 22.60 -23.05 19.63
N GLU A 412 21.77 -23.52 20.57
CA GLU A 412 20.73 -22.71 21.27
C GLU A 412 19.71 -22.01 20.34
N SER A 413 19.55 -22.52 19.11
CA SER A 413 18.52 -22.07 18.18
C SER A 413 17.13 -22.55 18.62
N LEU A 414 16.13 -21.66 18.63
CA LEU A 414 14.76 -21.92 19.12
C LEU A 414 14.68 -22.53 20.54
N LEU A 415 15.66 -22.26 21.42
CA LEU A 415 15.84 -22.91 22.73
C LEU A 415 14.57 -22.99 23.59
N ALA A 416 13.78 -21.92 23.65
CA ALA A 416 12.62 -21.77 24.54
C ALA A 416 11.24 -21.96 23.87
N ASN A 417 11.19 -22.45 22.63
CA ASN A 417 9.97 -22.48 21.82
C ASN A 417 9.00 -23.60 22.20
N ALA A 418 8.07 -23.30 23.12
CA ALA A 418 7.07 -24.25 23.61
C ALA A 418 5.95 -24.55 22.60
N GLU A 419 5.29 -23.52 22.07
CA GLU A 419 4.07 -23.66 21.28
C GLU A 419 4.19 -23.09 19.86
N GLY A 420 5.18 -22.21 19.64
CA GLY A 420 5.46 -21.59 18.35
C GLY A 420 5.65 -22.64 17.24
N SER A 421 5.03 -22.41 16.09
CA SER A 421 5.03 -23.32 14.94
C SER A 421 5.47 -22.62 13.66
N GLY A 422 6.06 -23.38 12.72
CA GLY A 422 6.51 -22.88 11.42
C GLY A 422 7.75 -21.98 11.47
N ASN A 423 8.52 -21.99 12.56
CA ASN A 423 9.70 -21.12 12.69
C ASN A 423 10.95 -21.76 12.06
N MET A 424 11.78 -20.96 11.38
CA MET A 424 13.07 -21.37 10.82
C MET A 424 14.20 -20.57 11.46
N ALA A 425 14.97 -21.18 12.35
CA ALA A 425 16.19 -20.62 12.94
C ALA A 425 17.44 -21.29 12.37
N ALA A 426 18.32 -20.53 11.72
CA ALA A 426 19.58 -21.02 11.17
C ALA A 426 20.75 -20.10 11.58
N GLY A 427 21.33 -20.39 12.75
CA GLY A 427 22.40 -19.61 13.37
C GLY A 427 22.49 -19.88 14.87
N ALA A 428 23.67 -19.69 15.44
CA ALA A 428 23.83 -19.76 16.90
C ALA A 428 22.95 -18.69 17.56
N GLN A 429 22.14 -19.10 18.56
CA GLN A 429 21.21 -18.24 19.28
C GLN A 429 20.17 -17.50 18.39
N ALA A 430 19.83 -18.04 17.22
CA ALA A 430 18.71 -17.55 16.42
C ALA A 430 17.37 -17.94 17.09
N LEU A 431 16.44 -16.98 17.26
CA LEU A 431 15.12 -17.17 17.90
C LEU A 431 15.15 -17.83 19.30
N THR A 432 16.22 -17.62 20.09
CA THR A 432 16.42 -18.31 21.40
C THR A 432 15.23 -18.23 22.35
N PHE A 433 14.56 -17.07 22.46
CA PHE A 433 13.43 -16.87 23.38
C PHE A 433 12.03 -17.00 22.73
N ASN A 434 11.96 -17.40 21.46
CA ASN A 434 10.72 -17.37 20.68
C ASN A 434 9.64 -18.30 21.22
N ASN A 435 8.41 -17.81 21.37
CA ASN A 435 7.21 -18.63 21.52
C ASN A 435 6.08 -18.17 20.58
N ALA A 436 6.45 -17.77 19.37
CA ALA A 436 5.59 -17.18 18.35
C ALA A 436 5.66 -17.98 17.04
N ASN A 437 4.84 -17.63 16.04
CA ASN A 437 4.70 -18.41 14.80
C ASN A 437 5.42 -17.79 13.60
N ASN A 438 5.74 -18.65 12.62
CA ASN A 438 6.17 -18.28 11.26
C ASN A 438 7.44 -17.40 11.17
N ASN A 439 8.26 -17.31 12.22
CA ASN A 439 9.45 -16.47 12.19
C ASN A 439 10.62 -17.15 11.47
N THR A 440 11.25 -16.46 10.52
CA THR A 440 12.49 -16.89 9.85
C THR A 440 13.66 -16.06 10.36
N ALA A 441 14.69 -16.70 10.92
CA ALA A 441 15.87 -16.07 11.50
C ALA A 441 17.15 -16.78 11.04
N ILE A 442 17.88 -16.17 10.10
CA ILE A 442 19.08 -16.74 9.50
C ILE A 442 20.28 -15.81 9.79
N GLY A 443 21.21 -16.30 10.59
CA GLY A 443 22.34 -15.53 11.12
C GLY A 443 22.44 -15.62 12.65
N ALA A 444 23.65 -15.47 13.19
CA ALA A 444 23.86 -15.54 14.63
C ALA A 444 23.14 -14.39 15.36
N SER A 445 22.42 -14.74 16.43
CA SER A 445 21.57 -13.85 17.23
C SER A 445 20.49 -13.09 16.42
N ALA A 446 20.05 -13.60 15.26
CA ALA A 446 18.89 -13.07 14.57
C ALA A 446 17.60 -13.34 15.39
N LEU A 447 16.75 -12.32 15.58
CA LEU A 447 15.51 -12.41 16.39
C LEU A 447 15.72 -12.96 17.83
N TYR A 448 16.89 -12.72 18.44
CA TYR A 448 17.30 -13.32 19.72
C TYR A 448 16.27 -13.18 20.85
N THR A 449 15.78 -11.97 21.12
CA THR A 449 14.83 -11.68 22.22
C THR A 449 13.36 -11.86 21.87
N ASN A 450 13.05 -12.35 20.66
CA ASN A 450 11.66 -12.47 20.22
C ASN A 450 10.90 -13.40 21.15
N SER A 451 9.70 -13.04 21.59
CA SER A 451 8.91 -13.88 22.50
C SER A 451 7.49 -14.10 21.96
N THR A 452 6.82 -13.05 21.48
CA THR A 452 5.44 -13.10 20.97
C THR A 452 5.26 -12.54 19.56
N GLY A 453 6.28 -11.90 18.98
CA GLY A 453 6.24 -11.38 17.61
C GLY A 453 6.17 -12.50 16.57
N SER A 454 5.14 -12.53 15.73
CA SER A 454 4.99 -13.55 14.67
C SER A 454 5.33 -13.00 13.28
N ASP A 455 5.55 -13.89 12.32
CA ASP A 455 5.67 -13.59 10.89
C ASP A 455 6.86 -12.68 10.52
N ASN A 456 7.89 -12.60 11.38
CA ASN A 456 9.10 -11.81 11.10
C ASN A 456 10.12 -12.58 10.27
N THR A 457 10.80 -11.91 9.35
CA THR A 457 11.94 -12.42 8.57
C THR A 457 13.20 -11.63 8.89
N ALA A 458 14.21 -12.26 9.47
CA ALA A 458 15.50 -11.67 9.83
C ALA A 458 16.65 -12.46 9.19
N LEU A 459 17.37 -11.86 8.24
CA LEU A 459 18.51 -12.44 7.52
C LEU A 459 19.75 -11.56 7.71
N GLY A 460 20.63 -11.93 8.63
CA GLY A 460 21.86 -11.22 8.93
C GLY A 460 22.29 -11.31 10.39
N TYR A 461 23.57 -11.00 10.66
CA TYR A 461 24.10 -10.96 12.03
C TYR A 461 23.36 -9.91 12.86
N SER A 462 22.76 -10.35 13.98
CA SER A 462 21.94 -9.52 14.86
C SER A 462 20.81 -8.73 14.16
N ALA A 463 20.24 -9.27 13.07
CA ALA A 463 19.03 -8.71 12.46
C ALA A 463 17.82 -8.88 13.41
N LEU A 464 17.02 -7.83 13.58
CA LEU A 464 15.90 -7.75 14.54
C LEU A 464 16.25 -8.13 16.00
N LEU A 465 17.51 -7.98 16.43
CA LEU A 465 18.05 -8.54 17.69
C LEU A 465 17.16 -8.35 18.93
N PHE A 466 16.66 -7.12 19.13
CA PHE A 466 15.93 -6.70 20.34
C PHE A 466 14.39 -6.80 20.21
N ASN A 467 13.86 -7.35 19.11
CA ASN A 467 12.42 -7.50 18.95
C ASN A 467 11.88 -8.44 20.02
N SER A 468 10.75 -8.10 20.65
CA SER A 468 10.07 -8.97 21.61
C SER A 468 8.67 -9.33 21.13
N SER A 469 7.90 -8.33 20.67
CA SER A 469 6.50 -8.51 20.25
C SER A 469 6.13 -7.87 18.89
N GLY A 470 7.08 -7.23 18.19
CA GLY A 470 6.84 -6.71 16.84
C GLY A 470 6.58 -7.84 15.84
N TYR A 471 5.67 -7.64 14.90
CA TYR A 471 5.21 -8.66 13.95
C TYR A 471 5.33 -8.20 12.48
N SER A 472 5.35 -9.15 11.55
CA SER A 472 5.42 -8.89 10.10
C SER A 472 6.59 -7.99 9.66
N ASN A 473 7.73 -8.04 10.36
CA ASN A 473 8.90 -7.24 10.01
C ASN A 473 9.88 -8.03 9.12
N VAL A 474 10.43 -7.38 8.10
CA VAL A 474 11.48 -7.91 7.21
C VAL A 474 12.78 -7.14 7.44
N ALA A 475 13.83 -7.82 7.90
CA ALA A 475 15.15 -7.28 8.16
C ALA A 475 16.24 -8.10 7.44
N VAL A 476 16.80 -7.57 6.37
CA VAL A 476 17.82 -8.25 5.54
C VAL A 476 19.10 -7.42 5.53
N GLY A 477 20.07 -7.80 6.35
CA GLY A 477 21.35 -7.09 6.50
C GLY A 477 21.93 -7.21 7.91
N ILE A 478 23.22 -6.89 8.05
CA ILE A 478 23.86 -6.80 9.36
C ILE A 478 23.17 -5.67 10.15
N LYS A 479 22.67 -6.01 11.34
CA LYS A 479 22.00 -5.07 12.27
C LYS A 479 20.85 -4.26 11.64
N ALA A 480 20.18 -4.80 10.61
CA ALA A 480 18.91 -4.25 10.14
C ALA A 480 17.86 -4.34 11.26
N LEU A 481 17.15 -3.23 11.52
CA LEU A 481 16.15 -3.09 12.59
C LEU A 481 16.66 -3.49 14.00
N PHE A 482 17.95 -3.27 14.27
CA PHE A 482 18.63 -3.73 15.48
C PHE A 482 17.93 -3.33 16.79
N LYS A 483 17.42 -2.09 16.91
CA LYS A 483 16.74 -1.57 18.10
C LYS A 483 15.22 -1.76 18.13
N ASN A 484 14.62 -2.44 17.15
CA ASN A 484 13.18 -2.69 17.23
C ASN A 484 12.85 -3.52 18.45
N THR A 485 11.80 -3.16 19.17
CA THR A 485 11.27 -3.90 20.32
C THR A 485 9.85 -4.38 20.05
N THR A 486 8.97 -3.49 19.59
CA THR A 486 7.52 -3.71 19.55
C THR A 486 6.84 -3.17 18.30
N ALA A 487 7.59 -2.58 17.36
CA ALA A 487 7.02 -2.05 16.12
C ALA A 487 6.88 -3.15 15.06
N SER A 488 5.90 -2.96 14.17
CA SER A 488 5.43 -3.96 13.21
C SER A 488 5.34 -3.39 11.78
N ASN A 489 5.18 -4.30 10.82
CA ASN A 489 5.01 -3.99 9.39
C ASN A 489 6.22 -3.23 8.78
N LEU A 490 7.44 -3.47 9.28
CA LEU A 490 8.64 -2.75 8.85
C LEU A 490 9.44 -3.52 7.80
N VAL A 491 10.00 -2.81 6.82
CA VAL A 491 10.93 -3.39 5.83
C VAL A 491 12.29 -2.69 5.96
N ALA A 492 13.36 -3.44 6.17
CA ALA A 492 14.72 -2.93 6.35
C ALA A 492 15.74 -3.80 5.60
N ILE A 493 16.19 -3.36 4.43
CA ILE A 493 17.09 -4.10 3.55
C ILE A 493 18.39 -3.32 3.37
N GLY A 494 19.48 -3.77 3.99
CA GLY A 494 20.80 -3.15 3.97
C GLY A 494 21.46 -3.10 5.35
N ASP A 495 22.79 -2.90 5.38
CA ASP A 495 23.51 -2.71 6.65
C ASP A 495 22.95 -1.52 7.42
N SER A 496 22.58 -1.76 8.68
CA SER A 496 22.07 -0.74 9.60
C SER A 496 20.82 0.03 9.10
N ALA A 497 20.02 -0.57 8.21
CA ALA A 497 18.71 0.01 7.84
C ALA A 497 17.76 0.01 9.05
N LEU A 498 17.05 1.13 9.29
CA LEU A 498 16.17 1.35 10.46
C LEU A 498 16.83 1.02 11.83
N PHE A 499 18.14 1.21 11.96
CA PHE A 499 18.93 0.73 13.10
C PHE A 499 18.41 1.13 14.48
N ASN A 500 17.97 2.38 14.67
CA ASN A 500 17.49 2.91 15.95
C ASN A 500 15.96 2.81 16.17
N ASN A 501 15.20 2.19 15.26
CA ASN A 501 13.73 2.23 15.29
C ASN A 501 13.17 1.41 16.44
N THR A 502 12.66 2.06 17.49
CA THR A 502 12.06 1.38 18.65
C THR A 502 10.53 1.28 18.57
N ALA A 503 9.87 2.31 18.00
CA ALA A 503 8.41 2.44 18.03
C ALA A 503 7.78 2.90 16.69
N GLY A 504 8.56 3.33 15.70
CA GLY A 504 8.04 3.77 14.40
C GLY A 504 7.47 2.60 13.59
N LEU A 505 6.25 2.76 13.06
CA LEU A 505 5.48 1.73 12.34
C LEU A 505 5.50 1.96 10.81
N GLU A 506 5.29 0.89 10.04
CA GLU A 506 5.05 0.93 8.59
C GLU A 506 6.11 1.72 7.78
N ASN A 507 7.37 1.67 8.23
CA ASN A 507 8.50 2.24 7.52
C ASN A 507 9.13 1.23 6.56
N THR A 508 9.49 1.68 5.35
CA THR A 508 10.26 0.92 4.36
C THR A 508 11.63 1.58 4.17
N ALA A 509 12.72 0.84 4.41
CA ALA A 509 14.09 1.28 4.30
C ALA A 509 14.91 0.29 3.44
N ILE A 510 15.40 0.73 2.28
CA ILE A 510 16.15 -0.10 1.33
C ILE A 510 17.44 0.64 0.95
N GLY A 511 18.55 0.24 1.57
CA GLY A 511 19.87 0.86 1.43
C GLY A 511 20.61 0.88 2.77
N SER A 512 21.95 0.85 2.73
CA SER A 512 22.72 0.99 3.96
C SER A 512 22.45 2.35 4.61
N LYS A 513 22.15 2.32 5.91
CA LYS A 513 21.77 3.47 6.75
C LYS A 513 20.52 4.24 6.27
N ALA A 514 19.66 3.62 5.46
CA ALA A 514 18.33 4.16 5.21
C ALA A 514 17.53 4.23 6.53
N LEU A 515 16.96 5.39 6.86
CA LEU A 515 16.26 5.66 8.13
C LEU A 515 17.07 5.31 9.40
N TYR A 516 18.40 5.45 9.37
CA TYR A 516 19.31 4.99 10.45
C TYR A 516 18.95 5.49 11.86
N LYS A 517 18.61 6.78 12.00
CA LYS A 517 18.27 7.39 13.30
C LYS A 517 16.80 7.29 13.71
N ASN A 518 15.91 6.78 12.85
CA ASN A 518 14.47 6.81 13.11
C ASN A 518 14.17 6.12 14.43
N SER A 519 13.46 6.78 15.35
CA SER A 519 13.10 6.21 16.65
C SER A 519 11.61 5.91 16.72
N SER A 520 10.79 6.87 16.31
CA SER A 520 9.31 6.80 16.39
C SER A 520 8.59 7.40 15.18
N GLY A 521 9.30 7.86 14.15
CA GLY A 521 8.67 8.27 12.89
C GLY A 521 8.01 7.07 12.19
N SER A 522 6.82 7.26 11.64
CA SER A 522 6.02 6.19 10.98
C SER A 522 5.67 6.55 9.53
N PHE A 523 5.33 5.54 8.74
CA PHE A 523 4.91 5.66 7.34
C PHE A 523 5.97 6.31 6.41
N ASN A 524 7.27 6.15 6.72
CA ASN A 524 8.35 6.70 5.90
C ASN A 524 8.89 5.66 4.90
N VAL A 525 9.17 6.09 3.67
CA VAL A 525 9.80 5.28 2.62
C VAL A 525 11.17 5.87 2.29
N ALA A 526 12.25 5.08 2.43
CA ALA A 526 13.63 5.50 2.23
C ALA A 526 14.36 4.47 1.34
N ILE A 527 14.64 4.83 0.08
CA ILE A 527 15.31 3.95 -0.89
C ILE A 527 16.58 4.64 -1.38
N GLY A 528 17.74 4.14 -0.96
CA GLY A 528 19.05 4.67 -1.29
C GLY A 528 20.01 4.72 -0.09
N TYR A 529 21.31 4.82 -0.38
CA TYR A 529 22.33 5.02 0.65
C TYR A 529 22.07 6.33 1.41
N GLN A 530 21.92 6.23 2.73
CA GLN A 530 21.59 7.34 3.64
C GLN A 530 20.34 8.16 3.25
N ALA A 531 19.35 7.55 2.58
CA ALA A 531 18.03 8.15 2.46
C ALA A 531 17.39 8.29 3.86
N LEU A 532 16.90 9.47 4.23
CA LEU A 532 16.30 9.75 5.55
C LEU A 532 17.21 9.41 6.78
N ASP A 533 18.54 9.37 6.63
CA ASP A 533 19.52 8.95 7.66
C ASP A 533 19.29 9.60 9.04
N SER A 534 19.00 10.91 9.07
CA SER A 534 18.86 11.68 10.31
C SER A 534 17.47 11.66 10.95
N ASN A 535 16.43 11.12 10.29
CA ASN A 535 15.04 11.24 10.75
C ASN A 535 14.90 10.65 12.15
N THR A 536 14.21 11.32 13.06
CA THR A 536 13.95 10.80 14.42
C THR A 536 12.46 10.54 14.62
N THR A 537 11.63 11.57 14.40
CA THR A 537 10.18 11.55 14.63
C THR A 537 9.36 11.94 13.40
N GLY A 538 9.98 12.42 12.31
CA GLY A 538 9.29 12.78 11.07
C GLY A 538 8.48 11.63 10.48
N THR A 539 7.31 11.92 9.91
CA THR A 539 6.35 10.93 9.43
C THR A 539 5.95 11.17 7.98
N ASN A 540 5.45 10.12 7.29
CA ASN A 540 4.89 10.22 5.94
C ASN A 540 5.88 10.79 4.89
N ASN A 541 7.20 10.65 5.11
CA ASN A 541 8.22 11.13 4.18
C ASN A 541 8.60 10.04 3.16
N VAL A 542 8.77 10.41 1.89
CA VAL A 542 9.27 9.54 0.82
C VAL A 542 10.60 10.08 0.31
N ALA A 543 11.68 9.30 0.38
CA ALA A 543 13.01 9.67 -0.05
C ALA A 543 13.62 8.58 -0.95
N THR A 544 13.73 8.84 -2.25
CA THR A 544 14.24 7.90 -3.25
C THR A 544 15.47 8.50 -3.95
N GLY A 545 16.66 8.07 -3.51
CA GLY A 545 17.94 8.53 -4.06
C GLY A 545 19.08 8.53 -3.04
N TYR A 546 20.31 8.64 -3.53
CA TYR A 546 21.50 8.84 -2.70
C TYR A 546 21.37 10.15 -1.90
N GLN A 547 21.42 10.06 -0.56
CA GLN A 547 21.32 11.20 0.36
C GLN A 547 20.06 12.09 0.18
N ALA A 548 18.95 11.51 -0.29
CA ALA A 548 17.65 12.16 -0.32
C ALA A 548 17.11 12.35 1.12
N LEU A 549 16.62 13.55 1.44
CA LEU A 549 16.14 13.95 2.78
C LEU A 549 17.13 13.69 3.95
N LEU A 550 18.44 13.65 3.68
CA LEU A 550 19.51 13.20 4.60
C LEU A 550 19.44 13.80 6.02
N LYS A 551 19.11 15.09 6.15
CA LYS A 551 19.12 15.85 7.41
C LYS A 551 17.77 16.01 8.08
N ASN A 552 16.71 15.40 7.54
CA ASN A 552 15.38 15.51 8.13
C ASN A 552 15.43 14.99 9.57
N ASP A 553 14.83 15.72 10.51
CA ASP A 553 14.79 15.34 11.92
C ASP A 553 13.33 15.06 12.31
N ASN A 554 12.49 16.09 12.21
CA ASN A 554 11.07 16.06 12.53
C ASN A 554 10.13 16.49 11.38
N GLY A 555 10.67 16.98 10.25
CA GLY A 555 9.88 17.32 9.06
C GLY A 555 9.03 16.15 8.57
N SER A 556 7.80 16.42 8.14
CA SER A 556 6.81 15.39 7.78
C SER A 556 6.12 15.68 6.44
N GLY A 557 5.68 14.62 5.78
CA GLY A 557 4.96 14.69 4.50
C GLY A 557 5.82 15.11 3.30
N ASN A 558 7.15 15.06 3.39
CA ASN A 558 8.04 15.49 2.31
C ASN A 558 8.29 14.36 1.30
N VAL A 559 8.39 14.69 0.01
CA VAL A 559 8.73 13.78 -1.09
C VAL A 559 10.03 14.24 -1.73
N ALA A 560 11.07 13.42 -1.75
CA ALA A 560 12.39 13.71 -2.31
C ALA A 560 12.84 12.60 -3.25
N ASN A 561 12.62 12.79 -4.56
CA ASN A 561 12.95 11.84 -5.61
C ASN A 561 14.12 12.35 -6.47
N GLY A 562 15.32 11.88 -6.17
CA GLY A 562 16.55 12.28 -6.85
C GLY A 562 17.76 12.24 -5.94
N ALA A 563 18.95 12.10 -6.53
CA ALA A 563 20.19 12.20 -5.78
C ALA A 563 20.31 13.61 -5.16
N ARG A 564 20.46 13.66 -3.84
CA ARG A 564 20.52 14.86 -3.01
C ARG A 564 19.36 15.86 -3.18
N ALA A 565 18.14 15.36 -3.40
CA ALA A 565 16.92 16.14 -3.25
C ALA A 565 16.63 16.41 -1.75
N LEU A 566 16.27 17.64 -1.39
CA LEU A 566 15.93 18.06 -0.01
C LEU A 566 16.96 17.67 1.08
N THR A 567 18.24 17.51 0.73
CA THR A 567 19.27 16.94 1.62
C THR A 567 19.43 17.67 2.95
N LEU A 568 19.25 18.98 3.00
CA LEU A 568 19.43 19.79 4.22
C LEU A 568 18.12 20.10 4.97
N ASN A 569 16.97 19.57 4.54
CA ASN A 569 15.70 19.77 5.23
C ASN A 569 15.82 19.25 6.66
N THR A 570 15.52 20.05 7.67
CA THR A 570 15.54 19.62 9.08
C THR A 570 14.13 19.51 9.63
N SER A 571 13.31 20.55 9.40
CA SER A 571 11.95 20.69 9.94
C SER A 571 10.90 21.19 8.94
N GLY A 572 11.28 21.42 7.67
CA GLY A 572 10.32 21.75 6.62
C GLY A 572 9.32 20.61 6.37
N ASN A 573 8.06 20.96 6.10
CA ASN A 573 6.96 20.02 5.91
C ASN A 573 6.34 20.13 4.51
N TYR A 574 5.75 19.03 4.03
CA TYR A 574 4.97 18.98 2.77
C TYR A 574 5.72 19.49 1.52
N ASN A 575 7.06 19.41 1.51
CA ASN A 575 7.85 19.78 0.33
C ASN A 575 7.94 18.62 -0.66
N VAL A 576 7.84 18.91 -1.95
CA VAL A 576 8.02 17.94 -3.05
C VAL A 576 9.25 18.36 -3.86
N ALA A 577 10.25 17.49 -3.97
CA ALA A 577 11.49 17.72 -4.70
C ALA A 577 11.80 16.54 -5.62
N THR A 578 11.60 16.71 -6.94
CA THR A 578 11.88 15.71 -7.96
C THR A 578 12.95 16.22 -8.91
N GLY A 579 14.17 15.68 -8.79
CA GLY A 579 15.32 16.07 -9.60
C GLY A 579 16.64 16.05 -8.83
N TYR A 580 17.76 16.08 -9.56
CA TYR A 580 19.09 16.23 -8.96
C TYR A 580 19.19 17.59 -8.28
N HIS A 581 19.54 17.58 -6.98
CA HIS A 581 19.70 18.78 -6.16
C HIS A 581 18.49 19.75 -6.10
N ALA A 582 17.27 19.27 -6.36
CA ALA A 582 16.04 20.03 -6.12
C ALA A 582 15.86 20.31 -4.61
N LEU A 583 15.53 21.56 -4.25
CA LEU A 583 15.39 22.04 -2.85
C LEU A 583 16.58 21.68 -1.92
N LEU A 584 17.80 21.56 -2.46
CA LEU A 584 19.01 21.11 -1.76
C LEU A 584 19.24 21.79 -0.39
N PHE A 585 19.14 23.12 -0.35
CA PHE A 585 19.45 23.95 0.84
C PHE A 585 18.23 24.29 1.71
N ASN A 586 17.07 23.68 1.47
CA ASN A 586 15.88 23.94 2.28
C ASN A 586 16.14 23.46 3.70
N GLU A 587 15.99 24.31 4.71
CA GLU A 587 16.20 23.95 6.12
C GLU A 587 14.84 23.83 6.83
N SER A 588 14.00 24.86 6.71
CA SER A 588 12.69 24.99 7.37
C SER A 588 11.55 25.41 6.43
N GLY A 589 11.84 25.74 5.16
CA GLY A 589 10.80 26.06 4.17
C GLY A 589 9.79 24.93 4.02
N SER A 590 8.50 25.26 3.87
CA SER A 590 7.41 24.29 3.81
C SER A 590 6.48 24.53 2.62
N GLU A 591 5.75 23.49 2.21
CA GLU A 591 4.81 23.51 1.07
C GLU A 591 5.46 23.98 -0.25
N ASN A 592 6.76 23.71 -0.45
CA ASN A 592 7.44 24.01 -1.71
C ASN A 592 7.40 22.82 -2.67
N VAL A 593 7.13 23.07 -3.95
CA VAL A 593 7.20 22.08 -5.05
C VAL A 593 8.34 22.45 -5.98
N ALA A 594 9.28 21.53 -6.19
CA ALA A 594 10.45 21.69 -7.03
C ALA A 594 10.61 20.47 -7.95
N VAL A 595 10.40 20.65 -9.25
CA VAL A 595 10.47 19.60 -10.27
C VAL A 595 11.43 20.06 -11.36
N GLY A 596 12.59 19.40 -11.45
CA GLY A 596 13.66 19.75 -12.38
C GLY A 596 15.04 19.79 -11.72
N GLU A 597 16.09 19.82 -12.54
CA GLU A 597 17.46 19.94 -12.06
C GLU A 597 17.69 21.31 -11.37
N PHE A 598 18.19 21.28 -10.14
CA PHE A 598 18.41 22.47 -9.31
C PHE A 598 17.19 23.39 -9.09
N ALA A 599 15.95 22.90 -9.28
CA ALA A 599 14.75 23.68 -8.99
C ALA A 599 14.70 24.07 -7.49
N LEU A 600 14.48 25.36 -7.19
CA LEU A 600 14.52 25.92 -5.82
C LEU A 600 15.79 25.58 -5.00
N ARG A 601 16.92 25.30 -5.66
CA ARG A 601 18.16 24.76 -5.03
C ARG A 601 18.58 25.48 -3.76
N ASN A 602 18.58 26.81 -3.77
CA ASN A 602 19.14 27.63 -2.69
C ASN A 602 18.10 28.09 -1.65
N ASN A 603 16.84 27.63 -1.76
CA ASN A 603 15.78 28.02 -0.83
C ASN A 603 16.14 27.55 0.57
N GLN A 604 16.10 28.42 1.58
CA GLN A 604 16.44 28.09 2.97
C GLN A 604 15.18 28.02 3.84
N SER A 605 14.38 29.09 3.80
CA SER A 605 13.16 29.25 4.60
C SER A 605 11.93 29.70 3.79
N GLY A 606 12.09 29.93 2.48
CA GLY A 606 10.97 30.30 1.61
C GLY A 606 9.91 29.19 1.59
N SER A 607 8.64 29.56 1.53
CA SER A 607 7.51 28.61 1.62
C SER A 607 6.45 28.89 0.56
N PHE A 608 5.62 27.88 0.26
CA PHE A 608 4.56 27.94 -0.76
C PHE A 608 5.08 28.26 -2.18
N ASN A 609 6.33 27.94 -2.51
CA ASN A 609 6.88 28.18 -3.85
C ASN A 609 6.66 26.97 -4.77
N VAL A 610 6.38 27.21 -6.06
CA VAL A 610 6.29 26.19 -7.10
C VAL A 610 7.34 26.48 -8.17
N ALA A 611 8.24 25.53 -8.42
CA ALA A 611 9.29 25.60 -9.43
C ALA A 611 9.23 24.33 -10.30
N ASN A 612 8.77 24.46 -11.54
CA ASN A 612 8.70 23.40 -12.53
C ASN A 612 9.57 23.75 -13.74
N GLY A 613 10.77 23.19 -13.81
CA GLY A 613 11.79 23.49 -14.81
C GLY A 613 13.20 23.50 -14.22
N GLY A 614 14.19 23.20 -15.06
CA GLY A 614 15.60 23.35 -14.66
C GLY A 614 15.93 24.80 -14.32
N LEU A 615 16.69 25.01 -13.24
CA LEU A 615 17.09 26.33 -12.72
C LEU A 615 15.92 27.27 -12.34
N ALA A 616 14.67 26.79 -12.28
CA ALA A 616 13.54 27.59 -11.84
C ALA A 616 13.69 27.97 -10.35
N LEU A 617 13.54 29.28 -10.04
CA LEU A 617 13.77 29.85 -8.70
C LEU A 617 15.14 29.47 -8.06
N PHE A 618 16.19 29.27 -8.87
CA PHE A 618 17.50 28.77 -8.42
C PHE A 618 18.11 29.57 -7.25
N PHE A 619 18.09 30.90 -7.32
CA PHE A 619 18.67 31.79 -6.29
C PHE A 619 17.72 32.17 -5.14
N ASN A 620 16.49 31.63 -5.11
CA ASN A 620 15.53 31.95 -4.06
C ASN A 620 16.06 31.50 -2.71
N THR A 621 16.10 32.37 -1.69
CA THR A 621 16.55 32.02 -0.33
C THR A 621 15.40 32.05 0.66
N ASN A 622 14.61 33.14 0.62
CA ASN A 622 13.51 33.40 1.56
C ASN A 622 12.22 33.86 0.85
N GLY A 623 12.29 34.15 -0.47
CA GLY A 623 11.12 34.44 -1.29
C GLY A 623 10.07 33.34 -1.17
N SER A 624 8.79 33.72 -1.14
CA SER A 624 7.67 32.86 -0.79
C SER A 624 6.45 33.15 -1.66
N ARG A 625 5.59 32.15 -1.86
CA ARG A 625 4.40 32.22 -2.75
C ARG A 625 4.74 32.56 -4.21
N ASN A 626 5.92 32.18 -4.69
CA ASN A 626 6.30 32.36 -6.09
C ASN A 626 5.97 31.12 -6.93
N VAL A 627 5.48 31.30 -8.15
CA VAL A 627 5.24 30.24 -9.13
C VAL A 627 6.16 30.46 -10.33
N ALA A 628 6.95 29.46 -10.69
CA ALA A 628 7.91 29.47 -11.79
C ALA A 628 7.76 28.19 -12.62
N ASN A 629 7.23 28.30 -13.83
CA ASN A 629 6.94 27.17 -14.71
C ASN A 629 7.62 27.38 -16.07
N GLY A 630 8.84 26.86 -16.20
CA GLY A 630 9.73 27.05 -17.34
C GLY A 630 11.20 26.98 -16.92
N TYR A 631 12.08 26.66 -17.87
CA TYR A 631 13.53 26.72 -17.66
C TYR A 631 13.95 28.17 -17.35
N GLU A 632 14.75 28.35 -16.30
CA GLU A 632 15.20 29.66 -15.76
C GLU A 632 14.07 30.66 -15.39
N ALA A 633 12.82 30.19 -15.24
CA ALA A 633 11.74 31.05 -14.75
C ALA A 633 12.05 31.55 -13.31
N LEU A 634 11.96 32.85 -13.08
CA LEU A 634 12.32 33.51 -11.80
C LEU A 634 13.73 33.16 -11.26
N SER A 635 14.69 32.81 -12.13
CA SER A 635 15.99 32.25 -11.72
C SER A 635 16.76 33.09 -10.69
N SER A 636 16.74 34.43 -10.84
CA SER A 636 17.48 35.39 -10.00
C SER A 636 16.71 35.91 -8.78
N ASN A 637 15.48 35.47 -8.55
CA ASN A 637 14.68 35.89 -7.38
C ASN A 637 15.32 35.38 -6.10
N THR A 638 15.66 36.25 -5.14
CA THR A 638 16.22 35.86 -3.84
C THR A 638 15.18 36.01 -2.73
N THR A 639 14.52 37.16 -2.69
CA THR A 639 13.59 37.59 -1.64
C THR A 639 12.22 38.04 -2.16
N GLY A 640 12.05 38.25 -3.47
CA GLY A 640 10.76 38.63 -4.05
C GLY A 640 9.64 37.62 -3.74
N ILE A 641 8.41 38.11 -3.59
CA ILE A 641 7.23 37.32 -3.18
C ILE A 641 6.04 37.51 -4.12
N ASN A 642 5.13 36.53 -4.11
CA ASN A 642 3.87 36.56 -4.88
C ASN A 642 4.08 36.75 -6.41
N ASN A 643 5.22 36.34 -6.97
CA ASN A 643 5.47 36.43 -8.41
C ASN A 643 4.96 35.17 -9.14
N VAL A 644 4.50 35.32 -10.39
CA VAL A 644 4.08 34.23 -11.27
C VAL A 644 4.83 34.35 -12.59
N ALA A 645 5.60 33.34 -12.96
CA ALA A 645 6.36 33.26 -14.19
C ALA A 645 6.04 31.95 -14.92
N VAL A 646 5.50 32.04 -16.13
CA VAL A 646 5.16 30.90 -16.99
C VAL A 646 5.79 31.11 -18.36
N GLY A 647 6.68 30.21 -18.75
CA GLY A 647 7.46 30.29 -19.98
C GLY A 647 8.97 30.33 -19.74
N TYR A 648 9.73 30.00 -20.80
CA TYR A 648 11.19 30.03 -20.81
C TYR A 648 11.70 31.43 -20.46
N GLN A 649 12.56 31.52 -19.43
CA GLN A 649 13.16 32.77 -18.92
C GLN A 649 12.16 33.88 -18.55
N ALA A 650 10.89 33.55 -18.27
CA ALA A 650 9.94 34.52 -17.74
C ALA A 650 10.40 35.05 -16.36
N LEU A 651 10.41 36.38 -16.18
CA LEU A 651 10.92 37.05 -14.96
C LEU A 651 12.35 36.62 -14.54
N SER A 652 13.21 36.19 -15.46
CA SER A 652 14.51 35.58 -15.09
C SER A 652 15.40 36.48 -14.19
N SER A 653 15.42 37.79 -14.43
CA SER A 653 16.20 38.77 -13.63
C SER A 653 15.54 39.23 -12.32
N ASN A 654 14.30 38.79 -12.03
CA ASN A 654 13.43 39.44 -11.04
C ASN A 654 13.82 39.20 -9.59
N ASN A 655 13.97 40.28 -8.81
CA ASN A 655 13.84 40.25 -7.35
C ASN A 655 12.72 41.18 -6.82
N GLY A 656 11.87 41.72 -7.71
CA GLY A 656 10.64 42.43 -7.35
C GLY A 656 9.53 41.49 -6.86
N SER A 657 8.39 42.06 -6.45
CA SER A 657 7.26 41.31 -5.88
C SER A 657 5.94 41.61 -6.61
N GLY A 658 5.06 40.61 -6.64
CA GLY A 658 3.72 40.72 -7.21
C GLY A 658 3.68 40.82 -8.74
N ASN A 659 4.74 40.43 -9.45
CA ASN A 659 4.78 40.47 -10.91
C ASN A 659 4.21 39.18 -11.54
N VAL A 660 3.47 39.31 -12.63
CA VAL A 660 2.91 38.20 -13.41
C VAL A 660 3.48 38.25 -14.82
N ALA A 661 4.08 37.16 -15.28
CA ALA A 661 4.65 37.00 -16.61
C ALA A 661 4.22 35.65 -17.22
N ASN A 662 3.58 35.71 -18.38
CA ASN A 662 3.10 34.53 -19.11
C ASN A 662 3.51 34.66 -20.58
N GLY A 663 4.61 34.00 -20.94
CA GLY A 663 5.20 34.04 -22.28
C GLY A 663 6.71 33.89 -22.26
N TYR A 664 7.27 33.49 -23.41
CA TYR A 664 8.72 33.47 -23.63
C TYR A 664 9.33 34.85 -23.35
N GLN A 665 10.26 34.91 -22.39
CA GLN A 665 10.97 36.13 -21.96
C GLN A 665 10.04 37.32 -21.59
N ALA A 666 8.83 37.05 -21.09
CA ALA A 666 7.98 38.09 -20.51
C ALA A 666 8.63 38.64 -19.22
N LEU A 667 8.71 39.97 -19.07
CA LEU A 667 9.40 40.68 -17.97
C LEU A 667 10.86 40.22 -17.72
N TYR A 668 11.56 39.76 -18.77
CA TYR A 668 12.91 39.18 -18.68
C TYR A 668 13.91 40.02 -17.87
N SER A 669 13.97 41.33 -18.12
CA SER A 669 14.96 42.23 -17.52
C SER A 669 14.55 42.82 -16.16
N ASN A 670 13.36 42.48 -15.64
CA ASN A 670 12.84 43.12 -14.42
C ASN A 670 13.76 42.82 -13.25
N THR A 671 14.26 43.82 -12.55
CA THR A 671 15.13 43.63 -11.37
C THR A 671 14.41 43.98 -10.08
N SER A 672 13.75 45.14 -10.03
CA SER A 672 13.02 45.63 -8.84
C SER A 672 11.64 46.21 -9.14
N GLY A 673 11.15 46.13 -10.38
CA GLY A 673 9.79 46.53 -10.72
C GLY A 673 8.76 45.65 -10.00
N ILE A 674 7.62 46.22 -9.62
CA ILE A 674 6.57 45.54 -8.84
C ILE A 674 5.20 45.64 -9.52
N GLN A 675 4.33 44.67 -9.23
CA GLN A 675 2.93 44.68 -9.66
C GLN A 675 2.71 44.81 -11.19
N ASN A 676 3.69 44.37 -12.00
CA ASN A 676 3.58 44.35 -13.46
C ASN A 676 2.90 43.06 -13.94
N VAL A 677 2.12 43.15 -15.02
CA VAL A 677 1.47 42.01 -15.69
C VAL A 677 1.91 41.97 -17.15
N ALA A 678 2.51 40.87 -17.59
CA ALA A 678 3.07 40.70 -18.94
C ALA A 678 2.61 39.38 -19.57
N ASN A 679 1.54 39.42 -20.35
CA ASN A 679 0.97 38.29 -21.07
C ASN A 679 1.34 38.39 -22.56
N GLY A 680 2.29 37.58 -23.01
CA GLY A 680 2.72 37.54 -24.42
C GLY A 680 4.23 37.36 -24.59
N TYR A 681 4.62 36.95 -25.81
CA TYR A 681 6.02 36.82 -26.21
C TYR A 681 6.73 38.18 -26.08
N GLN A 682 7.77 38.23 -25.24
CA GLN A 682 8.56 39.43 -24.94
C GLN A 682 7.73 40.66 -24.50
N ALA A 683 6.57 40.46 -23.85
CA ALA A 683 5.84 41.55 -23.20
C ALA A 683 6.66 42.13 -22.03
N LEU A 684 6.76 43.46 -21.92
CA LEU A 684 7.58 44.17 -20.92
C LEU A 684 9.05 43.69 -20.81
N TYR A 685 9.63 43.18 -21.90
CA TYR A 685 10.96 42.54 -21.93
C TYR A 685 12.07 43.36 -21.25
N SER A 686 12.12 44.67 -21.51
CA SER A 686 13.19 45.56 -21.05
C SER A 686 12.92 46.24 -19.69
N ASN A 687 11.80 45.93 -19.03
CA ASN A 687 11.43 46.58 -17.76
C ASN A 687 12.54 46.32 -16.74
N ILE A 688 13.00 47.35 -16.02
CA ILE A 688 14.03 47.20 -14.98
C ILE A 688 13.37 47.41 -13.62
N ASN A 689 12.79 48.60 -13.45
CA ASN A 689 12.21 49.08 -12.20
C ASN A 689 10.89 49.87 -12.40
N GLY A 690 10.31 49.83 -13.61
CA GLY A 690 8.92 50.24 -13.83
C GLY A 690 7.92 49.36 -13.07
N ALA A 691 6.79 49.94 -12.64
CA ALA A 691 5.79 49.32 -11.78
C ALA A 691 4.35 49.59 -12.23
N ASN A 692 3.42 48.71 -11.84
CA ASN A 692 2.00 48.75 -12.19
C ASN A 692 1.71 48.81 -13.71
N ASN A 693 2.60 48.26 -14.55
CA ASN A 693 2.36 48.19 -15.99
C ASN A 693 1.62 46.91 -16.38
N VAL A 694 0.67 47.01 -17.31
CA VAL A 694 -0.06 45.88 -17.91
C VAL A 694 0.26 45.81 -19.39
N ALA A 695 0.83 44.70 -19.84
CA ALA A 695 1.17 44.42 -21.23
C ALA A 695 0.54 43.09 -21.67
N ASN A 696 -0.36 43.14 -22.65
CA ASN A 696 -1.12 42.00 -23.15
C ASN A 696 -0.99 41.93 -24.68
N GLY A 697 -0.04 41.14 -25.17
CA GLY A 697 0.22 40.94 -26.60
C GLY A 697 1.70 40.77 -26.95
N TYR A 698 1.97 40.40 -28.20
CA TYR A 698 3.33 40.30 -28.74
C TYR A 698 4.04 41.66 -28.66
N LYS A 699 5.15 41.71 -27.92
CA LYS A 699 5.99 42.92 -27.71
C LYS A 699 5.23 44.15 -27.20
N ALA A 700 4.13 43.98 -26.47
CA ALA A 700 3.51 45.08 -25.75
C ALA A 700 4.50 45.65 -24.71
N LEU A 701 4.71 46.98 -24.69
CA LEU A 701 5.66 47.68 -23.82
C LEU A 701 7.12 47.15 -23.87
N TYR A 702 7.59 46.66 -25.02
CA TYR A 702 8.88 45.95 -25.17
C TYR A 702 10.11 46.70 -24.62
N THR A 703 10.25 48.00 -24.89
CA THR A 703 11.40 48.81 -24.43
C THR A 703 11.18 49.55 -23.11
N ASN A 704 10.07 49.35 -22.41
CA ASN A 704 9.78 50.07 -21.16
C ASN A 704 10.89 49.77 -20.16
N THR A 705 11.53 50.76 -19.55
CA THR A 705 12.62 50.55 -18.55
C THR A 705 12.18 50.99 -17.16
N THR A 706 11.72 52.24 -17.06
CA THR A 706 11.29 52.90 -15.81
C THR A 706 9.85 53.45 -15.88
N GLY A 707 9.17 53.31 -17.02
CA GLY A 707 7.78 53.76 -17.18
C GLY A 707 6.83 53.03 -16.23
N ASN A 708 5.84 53.76 -15.71
CA ASN A 708 4.92 53.32 -14.65
C ASN A 708 3.45 53.51 -15.06
N ASN A 709 2.58 52.63 -14.54
CA ASN A 709 1.12 52.71 -14.71
C ASN A 709 0.64 52.69 -16.18
N ASN A 710 1.41 52.10 -17.10
CA ASN A 710 1.00 51.99 -18.51
C ASN A 710 0.18 50.72 -18.75
N THR A 711 -0.89 50.81 -19.53
CA THR A 711 -1.72 49.69 -19.99
C THR A 711 -1.62 49.56 -21.50
N ALA A 712 -1.20 48.41 -22.00
CA ALA A 712 -0.99 48.12 -23.43
C ALA A 712 -1.65 46.78 -23.79
N SER A 713 -2.64 46.78 -24.68
CA SER A 713 -3.37 45.58 -25.11
C SER A 713 -3.40 45.46 -26.64
N GLY A 714 -2.51 44.64 -27.20
CA GLY A 714 -2.35 44.44 -28.64
C GLY A 714 -0.92 44.09 -29.03
N ALA A 715 -0.70 43.83 -30.33
CA ALA A 715 0.63 43.61 -30.88
C ALA A 715 1.35 44.95 -31.11
N SER A 716 2.61 45.05 -30.67
CA SER A 716 3.45 46.27 -30.71
C SER A 716 2.85 47.51 -30.02
N THR A 717 1.82 47.34 -29.18
CA THR A 717 1.21 48.44 -28.44
C THR A 717 2.20 49.03 -27.44
N LEU A 718 2.43 50.35 -27.48
CA LEU A 718 3.46 51.06 -26.69
C LEU A 718 4.89 50.46 -26.80
N THR A 719 5.25 49.83 -27.94
CA THR A 719 6.50 49.04 -28.05
C THR A 719 7.78 49.84 -27.75
N ALA A 720 7.82 51.12 -28.14
CA ALA A 720 8.97 52.02 -27.98
C ALA A 720 8.96 52.86 -26.68
N ASN A 721 7.98 52.65 -25.78
CA ASN A 721 7.93 53.41 -24.53
C ASN A 721 9.16 53.08 -23.70
N THR A 722 9.80 54.08 -23.09
CA THR A 722 10.98 53.85 -22.22
C THR A 722 10.69 54.35 -20.81
N THR A 723 10.29 55.62 -20.69
CA THR A 723 10.01 56.30 -19.42
C THR A 723 8.61 56.92 -19.35
N GLY A 724 7.82 56.86 -20.42
CA GLY A 724 6.44 57.38 -20.43
C GLY A 724 5.54 56.69 -19.39
N THR A 725 4.56 57.42 -18.86
CA THR A 725 3.73 56.97 -17.72
C THR A 725 2.24 57.25 -17.92
N TYR A 726 1.39 56.45 -17.26
CA TYR A 726 -0.07 56.59 -17.32
C TYR A 726 -0.66 56.58 -18.74
N ASN A 727 -0.02 55.88 -19.68
CA ASN A 727 -0.57 55.70 -21.03
C ASN A 727 -1.46 54.45 -21.08
N THR A 728 -2.66 54.58 -21.64
CA THR A 728 -3.60 53.46 -21.86
C THR A 728 -3.81 53.28 -23.36
N ALA A 729 -3.52 52.08 -23.88
CA ALA A 729 -3.64 51.77 -25.30
C ALA A 729 -4.21 50.38 -25.55
N SER A 730 -5.14 50.29 -26.49
CA SER A 730 -5.77 49.04 -26.93
C SER A 730 -5.90 49.02 -28.45
N GLY A 731 -5.33 48.00 -29.10
CA GLY A 731 -5.23 47.89 -30.56
C GLY A 731 -3.79 47.62 -31.01
N ALA A 732 -3.64 46.98 -32.18
CA ALA A 732 -2.33 46.77 -32.78
C ALA A 732 -1.70 48.11 -33.20
N GLY A 733 -0.43 48.33 -32.87
CA GLY A 733 0.31 49.54 -33.24
C GLY A 733 -0.16 50.85 -32.58
N SER A 734 -1.06 50.84 -31.60
CA SER A 734 -1.42 52.07 -30.89
C SER A 734 -0.31 52.53 -29.93
N LEU A 735 -0.03 53.83 -29.93
CA LEU A 735 1.10 54.48 -29.26
C LEU A 735 2.49 53.83 -29.55
N GLU A 736 2.66 53.08 -30.65
CA GLU A 736 3.84 52.25 -30.93
C GLU A 736 5.19 52.99 -30.80
N LEU A 737 5.30 54.19 -31.35
CA LEU A 737 6.53 55.00 -31.34
C LEU A 737 6.59 56.02 -30.18
N THR A 738 5.69 55.94 -29.20
CA THR A 738 5.74 56.78 -27.98
C THR A 738 6.94 56.40 -27.15
N THR A 739 7.78 57.34 -26.73
CA THR A 739 8.98 57.08 -25.92
C THR A 739 8.84 57.63 -24.50
N THR A 740 8.46 58.91 -24.40
CA THR A 740 8.34 59.64 -23.12
C THR A 740 6.98 60.32 -22.91
N GLY A 741 6.03 60.16 -23.84
CA GLY A 741 4.67 60.68 -23.71
C GLY A 741 3.95 60.13 -22.47
N TYR A 742 2.99 60.89 -21.94
CA TYR A 742 2.28 60.54 -20.70
C TYR A 742 0.80 60.97 -20.70
N TYR A 743 -0.03 60.31 -19.90
CA TYR A 743 -1.49 60.49 -19.86
C TYR A 743 -2.20 60.35 -21.23
N ASN A 744 -1.64 59.58 -22.18
CA ASN A 744 -2.32 59.35 -23.47
C ASN A 744 -3.29 58.15 -23.39
N SER A 745 -4.41 58.26 -24.10
CA SER A 745 -5.47 57.25 -24.23
C SER A 745 -5.65 56.91 -25.71
N ALA A 746 -5.44 55.66 -26.13
CA ALA A 746 -5.35 55.28 -27.54
C ALA A 746 -6.06 53.94 -27.84
N HIS A 747 -7.33 54.04 -28.22
CA HIS A 747 -8.19 52.91 -28.57
C HIS A 747 -8.34 52.80 -30.09
N GLY A 748 -8.14 51.60 -30.64
CA GLY A 748 -8.17 51.33 -32.08
C GLY A 748 -6.79 51.10 -32.68
N ALA A 749 -6.75 50.38 -33.81
CA ALA A 749 -5.49 50.07 -34.50
C ALA A 749 -4.80 51.36 -34.98
N ASN A 750 -3.49 51.46 -34.76
CA ASN A 750 -2.65 52.62 -35.08
C ASN A 750 -3.08 53.96 -34.46
N ALA A 751 -3.96 53.99 -33.46
CA ALA A 751 -4.31 55.20 -32.73
C ALA A 751 -3.06 55.81 -32.05
N LEU A 752 -2.79 57.10 -32.29
CA LEU A 752 -1.59 57.81 -31.81
C LEU A 752 -0.25 57.11 -32.14
N ASN A 753 -0.16 56.31 -33.21
CA ASN A 753 1.01 55.47 -33.55
C ASN A 753 2.36 56.21 -33.48
N LYS A 754 2.45 57.45 -34.00
CA LYS A 754 3.70 58.22 -34.04
C LYS A 754 3.88 59.24 -32.91
N ASN A 755 3.14 59.10 -31.81
CA ASN A 755 3.11 60.06 -30.70
C ASN A 755 4.37 59.98 -29.80
N GLN A 756 5.54 60.34 -30.32
CA GLN A 756 6.83 60.20 -29.62
C GLN A 756 6.84 60.83 -28.22
N THR A 757 6.42 62.10 -28.12
CA THR A 757 6.54 62.92 -26.89
C THR A 757 5.23 63.56 -26.44
N GLY A 758 4.16 63.51 -27.25
CA GLY A 758 2.90 64.20 -26.94
C GLY A 758 2.20 63.63 -25.71
N TYR A 759 1.53 64.47 -24.94
CA TYR A 759 0.88 64.12 -23.68
C TYR A 759 -0.60 64.52 -23.61
N GLN A 760 -1.36 63.85 -22.74
CA GLN A 760 -2.80 64.09 -22.51
C GLN A 760 -3.70 63.94 -23.75
N ASN A 761 -3.26 63.23 -24.80
CA ASN A 761 -4.07 63.02 -26.00
C ASN A 761 -5.02 61.84 -25.82
N THR A 762 -6.27 61.97 -26.30
CA THR A 762 -7.27 60.90 -26.37
C THR A 762 -7.60 60.61 -27.83
N ALA A 763 -7.39 59.37 -28.26
CA ALA A 763 -7.72 58.86 -29.58
C ALA A 763 -8.60 57.60 -29.43
N ASP A 764 -9.76 57.60 -30.07
CA ASP A 764 -10.68 56.45 -30.10
C ASP A 764 -11.18 56.21 -31.53
N GLY A 765 -10.53 55.28 -32.23
CA GLY A 765 -10.80 54.96 -33.63
C GLY A 765 -9.54 54.59 -34.40
N VAL A 766 -9.71 53.84 -35.48
CA VAL A 766 -8.60 53.38 -36.33
C VAL A 766 -7.89 54.59 -36.95
N SER A 767 -6.57 54.66 -36.76
CA SER A 767 -5.69 55.76 -37.18
C SER A 767 -6.09 57.16 -36.66
N ALA A 768 -6.87 57.26 -35.58
CA ALA A 768 -7.11 58.54 -34.92
C ALA A 768 -5.79 59.12 -34.36
N LEU A 769 -5.51 60.40 -34.64
CA LEU A 769 -4.27 61.10 -34.27
C LEU A 769 -2.96 60.38 -34.69
N TYR A 770 -2.98 59.62 -35.80
CA TYR A 770 -1.86 58.77 -36.25
C TYR A 770 -0.49 59.48 -36.30
N ASN A 771 -0.41 60.65 -36.95
CA ASN A 771 0.79 61.50 -36.99
C ASN A 771 0.61 62.69 -36.02
N ASN A 772 0.79 62.47 -34.71
CA ASN A 772 0.70 63.51 -33.67
C ASN A 772 2.01 63.70 -32.92
N LEU A 773 2.41 64.95 -32.62
CA LEU A 773 3.35 65.28 -31.53
C LEU A 773 2.79 66.39 -30.61
N GLY A 774 1.55 66.85 -30.85
CA GLY A 774 0.86 67.84 -30.03
C GLY A 774 0.25 67.26 -28.76
N ASN A 775 -0.35 68.13 -27.94
CA ASN A 775 -0.79 67.81 -26.59
C ASN A 775 -2.29 68.09 -26.38
N SER A 776 -2.91 67.37 -25.43
CA SER A 776 -4.27 67.63 -24.97
C SER A 776 -5.34 67.60 -26.10
N ASN A 777 -5.13 66.80 -27.15
CA ASN A 777 -6.08 66.64 -28.26
C ASN A 777 -7.04 65.48 -28.01
N THR A 778 -8.30 65.62 -28.43
CA THR A 778 -9.32 64.56 -28.42
C THR A 778 -9.75 64.26 -29.86
N ALA A 779 -9.65 63.01 -30.29
CA ALA A 779 -10.07 62.55 -31.62
C ALA A 779 -10.87 61.25 -31.51
N ILE A 780 -12.12 61.25 -31.98
CA ILE A 780 -13.03 60.09 -31.94
C ILE A 780 -13.56 59.81 -33.36
N GLY A 781 -13.24 58.64 -33.91
CA GLY A 781 -13.68 58.20 -35.24
C GLY A 781 -12.56 57.67 -36.15
N PHE A 782 -12.94 57.27 -37.36
CA PHE A 782 -12.00 56.76 -38.37
C PHE A 782 -11.17 57.88 -39.01
N GLU A 783 -9.84 57.75 -38.94
CA GLU A 783 -8.86 58.73 -39.46
C GLU A 783 -9.11 60.17 -38.98
N THR A 784 -9.71 60.31 -37.80
CA THR A 784 -10.01 61.59 -37.16
C THR A 784 -8.71 62.25 -36.70
N MET A 785 -8.50 63.51 -37.10
CA MET A 785 -7.28 64.29 -36.82
C MET A 785 -5.96 63.59 -37.25
N LEU A 786 -6.00 62.80 -38.33
CA LEU A 786 -4.90 61.94 -38.83
C LEU A 786 -3.50 62.59 -38.87
N ASN A 787 -3.42 63.86 -39.31
CA ASN A 787 -2.18 64.60 -39.50
C ASN A 787 -2.11 65.86 -38.61
N ASN A 788 -1.68 65.72 -37.35
CA ASN A 788 -1.65 66.78 -36.34
C ASN A 788 -0.24 66.93 -35.71
N SER A 789 0.75 67.36 -36.48
CA SER A 789 2.15 67.29 -36.03
C SER A 789 2.44 68.10 -34.76
N THR A 790 1.89 69.30 -34.57
CA THR A 790 2.11 70.12 -33.34
C THR A 790 0.85 70.76 -32.76
N GLY A 791 -0.33 70.54 -33.35
CA GLY A 791 -1.57 71.16 -32.89
C GLY A 791 -1.97 70.66 -31.50
N HIS A 792 -2.43 71.55 -30.62
CA HIS A 792 -2.83 71.18 -29.25
C HIS A 792 -4.25 71.63 -28.92
N SER A 793 -4.85 71.02 -27.89
CA SER A 793 -6.15 71.44 -27.36
C SER A 793 -7.29 71.39 -28.39
N ASN A 794 -7.22 70.49 -29.38
CA ASN A 794 -8.25 70.31 -30.39
C ASN A 794 -9.24 69.20 -30.01
N VAL A 795 -10.50 69.31 -30.45
CA VAL A 795 -11.54 68.30 -30.29
C VAL A 795 -12.11 67.95 -31.66
N ALA A 796 -12.01 66.68 -32.06
CA ALA A 796 -12.54 66.15 -33.30
C ALA A 796 -13.39 64.89 -33.04
N ILE A 797 -14.63 64.87 -33.52
CA ILE A 797 -15.57 63.75 -33.33
C ILE A 797 -16.28 63.50 -34.67
N GLY A 798 -16.03 62.35 -35.29
CA GLY A 798 -16.58 61.98 -36.59
C GLY A 798 -15.51 61.57 -37.60
N ILE A 799 -15.93 60.80 -38.61
CA ILE A 799 -15.06 60.34 -39.70
C ILE A 799 -14.40 61.53 -40.38
N HIS A 800 -13.08 61.48 -40.56
CA HIS A 800 -12.27 62.52 -41.23
C HIS A 800 -12.37 63.95 -40.65
N ALA A 801 -12.99 64.16 -39.48
CA ALA A 801 -12.97 65.46 -38.82
C ALA A 801 -11.52 65.90 -38.52
N LEU A 802 -11.17 67.15 -38.90
CA LEU A 802 -9.81 67.72 -38.78
C LEU A 802 -8.66 66.89 -39.39
N ARG A 803 -8.91 66.00 -40.37
CA ARG A 803 -7.91 65.05 -40.92
C ARG A 803 -6.55 65.67 -41.30
N ASN A 804 -6.55 66.91 -41.83
CA ASN A 804 -5.37 67.61 -42.34
C ASN A 804 -4.86 68.76 -41.44
N ASN A 805 -5.04 68.67 -40.12
CA ASN A 805 -4.71 69.75 -39.17
C ASN A 805 -3.22 69.86 -38.77
N SER A 806 -2.31 70.11 -39.71
CA SER A 806 -0.86 69.92 -39.50
C SER A 806 -0.21 70.53 -38.24
N PHE A 807 -0.65 71.70 -37.74
CA PHE A 807 0.09 72.46 -36.70
C PHE A 807 -0.78 73.25 -35.69
N ARG A 808 -2.11 73.13 -35.71
CA ARG A 808 -3.01 74.21 -35.22
C ARG A 808 -3.85 73.80 -34.03
N SER A 809 -4.28 74.78 -33.25
CA SER A 809 -4.77 74.60 -31.89
C SER A 809 -6.13 75.23 -31.63
N ASN A 810 -6.81 74.74 -30.59
CA ASN A 810 -8.11 75.22 -30.11
C ASN A 810 -9.23 75.11 -31.16
N LEU A 811 -9.23 74.03 -31.94
CA LEU A 811 -10.26 73.74 -32.94
C LEU A 811 -11.29 72.74 -32.40
N VAL A 812 -12.56 72.94 -32.74
CA VAL A 812 -13.66 71.99 -32.44
C VAL A 812 -14.31 71.55 -33.75
N ALA A 813 -14.41 70.25 -33.99
CA ALA A 813 -14.97 69.67 -35.22
C ALA A 813 -15.83 68.43 -34.91
N ILE A 814 -17.15 68.56 -34.98
CA ILE A 814 -18.11 67.50 -34.62
C ILE A 814 -18.98 67.20 -35.84
N GLY A 815 -18.74 66.08 -36.51
CA GLY A 815 -19.45 65.63 -37.72
C GLY A 815 -18.50 65.09 -38.79
N ASP A 816 -19.05 64.28 -39.72
CA ASP A 816 -18.31 63.81 -40.90
C ASP A 816 -17.63 64.97 -41.63
N SER A 817 -16.32 64.86 -41.85
CA SER A 817 -15.51 65.81 -42.63
C SER A 817 -15.61 67.27 -42.15
N ALA A 818 -15.98 67.51 -40.89
CA ALA A 818 -15.96 68.85 -40.30
C ALA A 818 -14.51 69.37 -40.19
N LEU A 819 -14.26 70.62 -40.63
CA LEU A 819 -12.91 71.21 -40.71
C LEU A 819 -11.87 70.34 -41.43
N LEU A 820 -12.28 69.52 -42.42
CA LEU A 820 -11.42 68.57 -43.13
C LEU A 820 -10.11 69.21 -43.63
N ASN A 821 -10.24 70.34 -44.33
CA ASN A 821 -9.12 71.09 -44.91
C ASN A 821 -8.99 72.46 -44.24
N ASN A 822 -8.39 72.47 -43.04
CA ASN A 822 -8.01 73.70 -42.33
C ASN A 822 -6.51 74.03 -42.52
N SER A 823 -6.15 74.99 -43.40
CA SER A 823 -4.75 75.15 -43.85
C SER A 823 -3.90 76.20 -43.09
N THR A 824 -4.53 77.15 -42.40
CA THR A 824 -3.89 78.17 -41.53
C THR A 824 -4.77 78.66 -40.36
N GLY A 825 -6.06 78.30 -40.32
CA GLY A 825 -7.02 78.82 -39.32
C GLY A 825 -6.88 78.27 -37.89
N PHE A 826 -7.24 79.09 -36.90
CA PHE A 826 -7.25 78.79 -35.46
C PHE A 826 -8.61 79.18 -34.83
N PHE A 827 -8.91 78.65 -33.64
CA PHE A 827 -10.13 78.98 -32.87
C PHE A 827 -11.49 78.71 -33.58
N ASN A 828 -11.49 77.90 -34.64
CA ASN A 828 -12.70 77.56 -35.38
C ASN A 828 -13.51 76.45 -34.70
N THR A 829 -14.83 76.62 -34.64
CA THR A 829 -15.80 75.63 -34.16
C THR A 829 -16.73 75.20 -35.29
N ALA A 830 -16.81 73.91 -35.55
CA ALA A 830 -17.63 73.31 -36.59
C ALA A 830 -18.46 72.15 -36.02
N ILE A 831 -19.79 72.23 -36.13
CA ILE A 831 -20.74 71.24 -35.62
C ILE A 831 -21.76 70.94 -36.74
N GLY A 832 -21.68 69.75 -37.31
CA GLY A 832 -22.44 69.30 -38.48
C GLY A 832 -21.53 68.68 -39.55
N SER A 833 -22.06 67.71 -40.31
CA SER A 833 -21.30 67.15 -41.46
C SER A 833 -20.94 68.27 -42.44
N LYS A 834 -19.66 68.31 -42.81
CA LYS A 834 -19.04 69.26 -43.74
C LYS A 834 -19.21 70.73 -43.34
N ALA A 835 -19.41 71.01 -42.04
CA ALA A 835 -19.26 72.37 -41.52
C ALA A 835 -17.78 72.81 -41.62
N LEU A 836 -17.52 74.02 -42.12
CA LEU A 836 -16.17 74.55 -42.39
C LEU A 836 -15.26 73.60 -43.21
N TYR A 837 -15.83 72.86 -44.16
CA TYR A 837 -15.17 71.79 -44.92
C TYR A 837 -13.85 72.22 -45.61
N THR A 838 -13.85 73.39 -46.25
CA THR A 838 -12.66 74.03 -46.82
C THR A 838 -12.44 75.40 -46.19
N ASN A 839 -11.57 75.45 -45.18
CA ASN A 839 -11.17 76.67 -44.47
C ASN A 839 -9.68 76.92 -44.67
N ASN A 840 -9.27 77.75 -45.64
CA ASN A 840 -7.84 77.98 -45.83
C ASN A 840 -7.26 78.78 -44.64
N SER A 841 -7.61 80.05 -44.47
CA SER A 841 -7.01 80.92 -43.44
C SER A 841 -8.00 81.54 -42.45
N GLY A 842 -9.28 81.21 -42.52
CA GLY A 842 -10.28 81.76 -41.61
C GLY A 842 -10.01 81.44 -40.14
N ILE A 843 -10.10 82.44 -39.26
CA ILE A 843 -9.87 82.35 -37.81
C ILE A 843 -11.17 82.68 -37.05
N ALA A 844 -11.39 82.02 -35.91
CA ALA A 844 -12.49 82.28 -34.98
C ALA A 844 -13.90 82.21 -35.60
N ASN A 845 -14.10 81.32 -36.57
CA ASN A 845 -15.41 81.07 -37.16
C ASN A 845 -16.19 80.00 -36.38
N VAL A 846 -17.49 80.19 -36.23
CA VAL A 846 -18.44 79.25 -35.61
C VAL A 846 -19.44 78.79 -36.65
N ALA A 847 -19.52 77.47 -36.87
CA ALA A 847 -20.42 76.84 -37.85
C ALA A 847 -21.25 75.74 -37.16
N SER A 848 -22.57 75.85 -37.19
CA SER A 848 -23.50 74.94 -36.52
C SER A 848 -24.66 74.56 -37.44
N GLY A 849 -24.47 73.52 -38.25
CA GLY A 849 -25.44 73.00 -39.21
C GLY A 849 -24.78 72.20 -40.34
N TYR A 850 -25.57 71.39 -41.05
CA TYR A 850 -25.10 70.69 -42.25
C TYR A 850 -24.60 71.71 -43.28
N GLN A 851 -23.34 71.58 -43.69
CA GLN A 851 -22.66 72.50 -44.62
C GLN A 851 -22.71 74.00 -44.24
N ALA A 852 -22.83 74.33 -42.95
CA ALA A 852 -22.61 75.70 -42.49
C ALA A 852 -21.16 76.13 -42.76
N LEU A 853 -20.93 77.34 -43.29
CA LEU A 853 -19.58 77.85 -43.63
C LEU A 853 -18.76 76.91 -44.56
N TYR A 854 -19.41 76.12 -45.41
CA TYR A 854 -18.79 75.03 -46.20
C TYR A 854 -17.53 75.48 -46.98
N SER A 855 -17.61 76.61 -47.70
CA SER A 855 -16.54 77.19 -48.51
C SER A 855 -16.07 78.54 -47.95
N ASN A 856 -15.44 78.51 -46.78
CA ASN A 856 -14.92 79.69 -46.08
C ASN A 856 -13.42 79.88 -46.31
N THR A 857 -12.97 80.43 -47.45
CA THR A 857 -11.54 80.35 -47.80
C THR A 857 -10.66 81.23 -46.90
N VAL A 858 -10.97 82.51 -46.72
CA VAL A 858 -10.17 83.47 -45.92
C VAL A 858 -10.96 84.09 -44.75
N GLY A 859 -12.29 84.13 -44.84
CA GLY A 859 -13.16 84.82 -43.90
C GLY A 859 -12.98 84.44 -42.42
N SER A 860 -12.96 85.44 -41.54
CA SER A 860 -12.72 85.29 -40.10
C SER A 860 -13.80 85.94 -39.23
N GLY A 861 -14.03 85.40 -38.03
CA GLY A 861 -15.01 85.92 -37.07
C GLY A 861 -16.48 85.67 -37.44
N ASN A 862 -16.77 84.79 -38.40
CA ASN A 862 -18.14 84.54 -38.86
C ASN A 862 -18.87 83.52 -37.97
N SER A 863 -20.17 83.70 -37.75
CA SER A 863 -21.02 82.83 -36.93
C SER A 863 -22.25 82.38 -37.73
N ALA A 864 -22.25 81.13 -38.19
CA ALA A 864 -23.28 80.55 -39.05
C ALA A 864 -24.01 79.39 -38.35
N THR A 865 -25.30 79.57 -38.06
CA THR A 865 -26.17 78.57 -37.41
C THR A 865 -27.37 78.27 -38.30
N GLY A 866 -27.47 77.04 -38.78
CA GLY A 866 -28.50 76.59 -39.72
C GLY A 866 -27.93 75.77 -40.88
N VAL A 867 -28.80 75.01 -41.57
CA VAL A 867 -28.42 74.26 -42.77
C VAL A 867 -27.97 75.23 -43.85
N GLN A 868 -26.76 75.03 -44.39
CA GLN A 868 -26.17 75.85 -45.47
C GLN A 868 -26.16 77.37 -45.19
N ALA A 869 -26.15 77.77 -43.90
CA ALA A 869 -25.90 79.14 -43.50
C ALA A 869 -24.45 79.54 -43.85
N LEU A 870 -24.26 80.72 -44.46
CA LEU A 870 -22.97 81.22 -44.96
C LEU A 870 -22.20 80.22 -45.87
N PHE A 871 -22.92 79.42 -46.68
CA PHE A 871 -22.38 78.29 -47.45
C PHE A 871 -21.14 78.62 -48.30
N ILE A 872 -21.13 79.79 -48.96
CA ILE A 872 -19.98 80.37 -49.67
C ILE A 872 -19.60 81.68 -48.97
N ASN A 873 -18.35 81.78 -48.52
CA ASN A 873 -17.81 82.98 -47.90
C ASN A 873 -16.29 83.10 -48.17
N GLU A 874 -15.91 83.70 -49.28
CA GLU A 874 -14.51 83.69 -49.72
C GLU A 874 -13.65 84.60 -48.83
N THR A 875 -14.01 85.87 -48.70
CA THR A 875 -13.23 86.85 -47.92
C THR A 875 -14.01 87.57 -46.82
N GLY A 876 -15.31 87.31 -46.69
CA GLY A 876 -16.18 88.00 -45.73
C GLY A 876 -15.83 87.74 -44.26
N ASN A 877 -15.79 88.79 -43.45
CA ASN A 877 -15.45 88.72 -42.02
C ASN A 877 -16.59 89.21 -41.13
N ASN A 878 -16.64 88.74 -39.89
CA ASN A 878 -17.58 89.17 -38.84
C ASN A 878 -19.08 88.99 -39.20
N ASN A 879 -19.43 88.08 -40.12
CA ASN A 879 -20.82 87.88 -40.52
C ASN A 879 -21.56 86.92 -39.57
N THR A 880 -22.71 87.32 -39.07
CA THR A 880 -23.64 86.47 -38.31
C THR A 880 -24.79 86.02 -39.20
N ALA A 881 -25.07 84.72 -39.25
CA ALA A 881 -26.08 84.09 -40.08
C ALA A 881 -26.84 83.03 -39.24
N ASN A 882 -28.09 83.30 -38.89
CA ASN A 882 -28.89 82.45 -38.01
C ASN A 882 -30.24 82.11 -38.67
N GLY A 883 -30.33 80.89 -39.20
CA GLY A 883 -31.43 80.41 -40.04
C GLY A 883 -30.90 79.66 -41.25
N ALA A 884 -31.63 78.66 -41.73
CA ALA A 884 -31.22 77.90 -42.91
C ALA A 884 -31.08 78.83 -44.13
N GLU A 885 -29.99 78.64 -44.89
CA GLU A 885 -29.63 79.42 -46.08
C GLU A 885 -29.52 80.95 -45.86
N SER A 886 -29.39 81.40 -44.61
CA SER A 886 -29.05 82.80 -44.31
C SER A 886 -27.62 83.13 -44.79
N LEU A 887 -27.45 84.29 -45.45
CA LEU A 887 -26.20 84.74 -46.07
C LEU A 887 -25.52 83.69 -46.97
N ARG A 888 -26.30 82.81 -47.61
CA ARG A 888 -25.81 81.62 -48.34
C ARG A 888 -24.64 81.91 -49.29
N ASN A 889 -24.73 82.98 -50.07
CA ASN A 889 -23.78 83.30 -51.15
C ASN A 889 -22.94 84.56 -50.83
N ASN A 890 -22.52 84.73 -49.56
CA ASN A 890 -21.79 85.90 -49.09
C ASN A 890 -20.31 85.95 -49.54
N GLN A 891 -20.04 86.20 -50.83
CA GLN A 891 -18.68 86.09 -51.40
C GLN A 891 -17.63 86.94 -50.66
N THR A 892 -17.89 88.24 -50.47
CA THR A 892 -16.90 89.21 -49.95
C THR A 892 -17.44 90.13 -48.85
N GLY A 893 -18.73 90.05 -48.51
CA GLY A 893 -19.39 90.96 -47.58
C GLY A 893 -18.91 90.81 -46.13
N ASN A 894 -18.77 91.93 -45.40
CA ASN A 894 -18.28 91.96 -44.02
C ASN A 894 -19.31 92.53 -43.05
N ASN A 895 -19.26 92.12 -41.78
CA ASN A 895 -20.09 92.65 -40.68
C ASN A 895 -21.62 92.54 -40.90
N ASN A 896 -22.08 91.59 -41.73
CA ASN A 896 -23.52 91.39 -41.96
C ASN A 896 -24.16 90.58 -40.83
N SER A 897 -25.44 90.81 -40.53
CA SER A 897 -26.20 90.14 -39.48
C SER A 897 -27.56 89.69 -39.98
N ALA A 898 -27.67 88.42 -40.39
CA ALA A 898 -28.87 87.80 -40.94
C ALA A 898 -29.52 86.84 -39.95
N PHE A 899 -30.82 87.02 -39.68
CA PHE A 899 -31.62 86.22 -38.76
C PHE A 899 -32.95 85.86 -39.42
N GLY A 900 -33.08 84.62 -39.89
CA GLY A 900 -34.25 84.11 -40.63
C GLY A 900 -33.85 83.20 -41.79
N PHE A 901 -34.80 82.38 -42.26
CA PHE A 901 -34.64 81.58 -43.48
C PHE A 901 -34.35 82.51 -44.67
N ASN A 902 -33.32 82.21 -45.48
CA ASN A 902 -32.89 83.02 -46.63
C ASN A 902 -32.60 84.52 -46.36
N ALA A 903 -32.39 84.94 -45.11
CA ALA A 903 -32.04 86.34 -44.83
C ALA A 903 -30.69 86.69 -45.47
N LEU A 904 -30.62 87.77 -46.27
CA LEU A 904 -29.47 88.20 -47.08
C LEU A 904 -28.88 87.11 -48.01
N TYR A 905 -29.73 86.25 -48.60
CA TYR A 905 -29.34 85.09 -49.40
C TYR A 905 -28.23 85.35 -50.45
N ASN A 906 -28.43 86.35 -51.32
CA ASN A 906 -27.46 86.79 -52.33
C ASN A 906 -26.82 88.13 -51.93
N ASN A 907 -25.84 88.11 -51.03
CA ASN A 907 -25.18 89.31 -50.53
C ASN A 907 -23.71 89.42 -50.97
N ALA A 908 -23.26 90.60 -51.37
CA ALA A 908 -21.82 90.93 -51.42
C ALA A 908 -21.47 92.25 -50.71
N GLY A 909 -22.47 93.02 -50.28
CA GLY A 909 -22.24 94.24 -49.51
C GLY A 909 -21.89 93.98 -48.04
N SER A 910 -21.54 95.05 -47.33
CA SER A 910 -21.09 94.99 -45.94
C SER A 910 -22.00 95.78 -44.98
N SER A 911 -21.95 95.43 -43.69
CA SER A 911 -22.67 96.09 -42.60
C SER A 911 -24.20 96.05 -42.73
N ASN A 912 -24.77 95.03 -43.40
CA ASN A 912 -26.21 94.87 -43.54
C ASN A 912 -26.82 94.06 -42.39
N THR A 913 -27.92 94.54 -41.81
CA THR A 913 -28.72 93.81 -40.82
C THR A 913 -30.02 93.34 -41.45
N ALA A 914 -30.40 92.08 -41.26
CA ALA A 914 -31.64 91.50 -41.75
C ALA A 914 -32.27 90.57 -40.69
N LEU A 915 -33.47 90.91 -40.22
CA LEU A 915 -34.21 90.11 -39.22
C LEU A 915 -35.61 89.80 -39.77
N GLY A 916 -35.77 88.62 -40.36
CA GLY A 916 -36.99 88.16 -41.02
C GLY A 916 -36.71 87.14 -42.13
N SER A 917 -37.68 86.27 -42.41
CA SER A 917 -37.57 85.31 -43.53
C SER A 917 -37.53 86.06 -44.88
N ASN A 918 -36.57 85.71 -45.73
CA ASN A 918 -36.15 86.37 -46.97
C ASN A 918 -35.90 87.90 -46.86
N ALA A 919 -35.58 88.44 -45.68
CA ALA A 919 -35.22 89.85 -45.54
C ALA A 919 -33.90 90.14 -46.30
N GLY A 920 -33.89 91.15 -47.18
CA GLY A 920 -32.73 91.49 -48.02
C GLY A 920 -32.31 90.43 -49.06
N TYR A 921 -33.23 89.56 -49.51
CA TYR A 921 -32.92 88.37 -50.32
C TYR A 921 -32.00 88.62 -51.53
N THR A 922 -32.23 89.67 -52.32
CA THR A 922 -31.46 89.99 -53.54
C THR A 922 -30.33 91.01 -53.37
N ASN A 923 -29.85 91.28 -52.15
CA ASN A 923 -28.92 92.38 -51.83
C ASN A 923 -27.49 92.24 -52.39
N SER A 924 -27.36 92.18 -53.72
CA SER A 924 -26.17 91.75 -54.45
C SER A 924 -24.95 92.68 -54.33
N ALA A 925 -25.13 93.92 -53.89
CA ALA A 925 -24.04 94.88 -53.66
C ALA A 925 -24.30 95.88 -52.51
N GLY A 926 -25.57 96.07 -52.11
CA GLY A 926 -25.98 97.07 -51.12
C GLY A 926 -25.33 96.91 -49.76
N SER A 927 -24.86 98.01 -49.17
CA SER A 927 -24.14 98.03 -47.90
C SER A 927 -24.76 99.00 -46.91
N GLY A 928 -24.67 98.73 -45.60
CA GLY A 928 -25.25 99.58 -44.54
C GLY A 928 -26.78 99.52 -44.44
N ASN A 929 -27.41 98.47 -44.99
CA ASN A 929 -28.86 98.32 -44.99
C ASN A 929 -29.39 97.71 -43.67
N VAL A 930 -30.64 98.03 -43.32
CA VAL A 930 -31.36 97.46 -42.17
C VAL A 930 -32.75 97.00 -42.63
N PHE A 931 -32.94 95.69 -42.70
CA PHE A 931 -34.18 95.03 -43.14
C PHE A 931 -34.84 94.30 -41.96
N LEU A 932 -36.10 94.62 -41.64
CA LEU A 932 -36.78 94.12 -40.44
C LEU A 932 -38.23 93.68 -40.76
N GLY A 933 -38.46 92.36 -40.70
CA GLY A 933 -39.72 91.67 -40.97
C GLY A 933 -39.70 90.79 -42.23
N TYR A 934 -40.80 90.05 -42.47
CA TYR A 934 -40.91 89.10 -43.57
C TYR A 934 -40.80 89.79 -44.94
N ASN A 935 -39.90 89.30 -45.80
CA ASN A 935 -39.59 89.87 -47.12
C ASN A 935 -39.20 91.37 -47.10
N ALA A 936 -38.78 91.93 -45.95
CA ALA A 936 -38.34 93.33 -45.86
C ALA A 936 -37.15 93.58 -46.79
N GLY A 937 -37.26 94.56 -47.69
CA GLY A 937 -36.22 94.87 -48.68
C GLY A 937 -35.84 93.69 -49.59
N TYR A 938 -36.75 92.73 -49.84
CA TYR A 938 -36.46 91.51 -50.60
C TYR A 938 -35.79 91.78 -51.96
N ASN A 939 -36.26 92.80 -52.69
CA ASN A 939 -35.76 93.26 -53.99
C ASN A 939 -34.70 94.38 -53.91
N GLU A 940 -34.28 94.81 -52.72
CA GLU A 940 -33.35 95.94 -52.57
C GLU A 940 -31.92 95.53 -52.97
N THR A 941 -31.19 96.48 -53.54
CA THR A 941 -29.80 96.31 -54.05
C THR A 941 -28.91 97.52 -53.79
N GLY A 942 -29.48 98.69 -53.45
CA GLY A 942 -28.76 99.90 -53.07
C GLY A 942 -28.25 99.87 -51.63
N SER A 943 -27.53 100.91 -51.23
CA SER A 943 -26.92 101.06 -49.90
C SER A 943 -27.70 101.99 -48.97
N ASN A 944 -27.39 101.93 -47.68
CA ASN A 944 -27.86 102.80 -46.59
C ASN A 944 -29.38 102.83 -46.39
N LYS A 945 -30.11 101.78 -46.77
CA LYS A 945 -31.58 101.71 -46.70
C LYS A 945 -32.08 101.11 -45.40
N LEU A 946 -33.11 101.72 -44.82
CA LEU A 946 -33.92 101.15 -43.75
C LEU A 946 -35.26 100.68 -44.32
N TYR A 947 -35.63 99.43 -44.06
CA TYR A 947 -36.98 98.89 -44.29
C TYR A 947 -37.45 98.16 -43.04
N ILE A 948 -38.52 98.66 -42.42
CA ILE A 948 -39.33 97.90 -41.46
C ILE A 948 -40.65 97.56 -42.16
N SER A 949 -40.86 96.29 -42.49
CA SER A 949 -41.99 95.82 -43.30
C SER A 949 -42.21 94.32 -43.10
N ASN A 950 -43.45 93.84 -43.19
CA ASN A 950 -43.77 92.41 -43.17
C ASN A 950 -44.24 91.90 -44.56
N SER A 951 -43.83 92.59 -45.62
CA SER A 951 -44.02 92.24 -47.03
C SER A 951 -42.89 92.82 -47.89
N ASN A 952 -42.79 92.35 -49.15
CA ASN A 952 -41.93 92.92 -50.19
C ASN A 952 -42.47 94.27 -50.67
N ALA A 953 -42.37 95.28 -49.81
CA ALA A 953 -42.81 96.64 -50.05
C ALA A 953 -41.66 97.50 -50.59
N ASP A 954 -42.00 98.46 -51.45
CA ASP A 954 -41.07 99.51 -51.90
C ASP A 954 -40.92 100.62 -50.84
N ALA A 955 -40.13 101.64 -51.18
CA ALA A 955 -39.92 102.81 -50.32
C ALA A 955 -41.21 103.54 -49.89
N ASN A 956 -42.27 103.46 -50.71
CA ASN A 956 -43.53 104.15 -50.46
C ASN A 956 -44.50 103.36 -49.56
N ASN A 957 -44.34 102.03 -49.48
CA ASN A 957 -45.29 101.13 -48.82
C ASN A 957 -44.71 100.37 -47.61
N ALA A 958 -43.40 100.42 -47.36
CA ALA A 958 -42.81 99.89 -46.12
C ALA A 958 -43.27 100.71 -44.90
N LEU A 959 -43.64 100.06 -43.79
CA LEU A 959 -44.17 100.74 -42.59
C LEU A 959 -43.24 101.86 -42.09
N ILE A 960 -41.93 101.60 -42.10
CA ILE A 960 -40.89 102.63 -42.01
C ILE A 960 -39.86 102.38 -43.10
N TYR A 961 -39.67 103.37 -43.98
CA TYR A 961 -38.56 103.46 -44.92
C TYR A 961 -37.54 104.50 -44.44
N GLY A 962 -36.28 104.37 -44.81
CA GLY A 962 -35.27 105.39 -44.56
C GLY A 962 -34.02 105.28 -45.43
N GLU A 963 -33.26 106.36 -45.46
CA GLU A 963 -32.00 106.52 -46.20
C GLU A 963 -31.00 107.20 -45.25
N PHE A 964 -30.07 106.42 -44.69
CA PHE A 964 -29.15 106.90 -43.64
C PHE A 964 -28.13 107.92 -44.18
N ASP A 965 -27.79 107.85 -45.46
CA ASP A 965 -26.93 108.80 -46.17
C ASP A 965 -27.62 110.13 -46.48
N ASN A 966 -28.89 110.10 -46.90
CA ASN A 966 -29.69 111.30 -47.14
C ASN A 966 -30.33 111.88 -45.85
N GLY A 967 -30.10 111.28 -44.67
CA GLY A 967 -30.71 111.68 -43.41
C GLY A 967 -32.24 111.55 -43.37
N ARG A 968 -32.82 110.69 -44.22
CA ARG A 968 -34.26 110.61 -44.46
C ARG A 968 -34.89 109.47 -43.67
N LEU A 969 -35.94 109.78 -42.91
CA LEU A 969 -36.82 108.80 -42.27
C LEU A 969 -38.27 109.05 -42.72
N MET A 970 -38.96 107.99 -43.16
CA MET A 970 -40.29 108.07 -43.73
C MET A 970 -41.18 106.98 -43.13
N VAL A 971 -42.02 107.37 -42.17
CA VAL A 971 -43.04 106.50 -41.58
C VAL A 971 -44.28 106.56 -42.48
N ASN A 972 -44.55 105.51 -43.25
CA ASN A 972 -45.69 105.47 -44.19
C ASN A 972 -47.02 105.13 -43.47
N SER A 973 -47.22 105.75 -42.31
CA SER A 973 -48.37 105.59 -41.42
C SER A 973 -48.54 106.83 -40.52
N ARG A 974 -49.64 106.92 -39.76
CA ARG A 974 -49.93 108.08 -38.90
C ARG A 974 -49.07 108.08 -37.63
N LEU A 975 -47.93 108.76 -37.69
CA LEU A 975 -47.06 109.01 -36.53
C LEU A 975 -47.68 110.03 -35.57
N GLY A 976 -47.99 109.63 -34.34
CA GLY A 976 -48.55 110.50 -33.30
C GLY A 976 -47.46 111.17 -32.45
N ILE A 977 -47.10 112.41 -32.80
CA ILE A 977 -46.35 113.31 -31.90
C ILE A 977 -47.37 114.23 -31.21
N GLY A 978 -47.30 114.32 -29.88
CA GLY A 978 -48.49 114.58 -29.05
C GLY A 978 -49.10 115.98 -29.09
N ILE A 979 -50.34 116.08 -29.59
CA ILE A 979 -51.38 116.99 -29.08
C ILE A 979 -52.72 116.21 -29.04
N ILE A 980 -53.53 116.46 -28.02
CA ILE A 980 -54.81 115.76 -27.72
C ILE A 980 -55.96 116.31 -28.58
N PRO A 981 -56.82 115.45 -29.15
CA PRO A 981 -58.28 115.62 -29.00
C PRO A 981 -59.00 114.22 -28.85
N PRO A 982 -60.34 114.10 -28.92
CA PRO A 982 -61.22 114.24 -27.76
C PRO A 982 -62.16 113.03 -27.52
N PHE A 983 -62.98 113.12 -26.46
CA PHE A 983 -63.95 112.10 -26.04
C PHE A 983 -65.34 112.21 -26.72
N ASN A 984 -66.12 111.11 -26.63
CA ASN A 984 -67.59 110.99 -26.71
C ASN A 984 -68.29 111.01 -28.11
N TYR A 985 -69.36 110.24 -28.39
CA TYR A 985 -69.95 109.07 -27.68
C TYR A 985 -70.99 108.29 -28.54
N ASN A 986 -71.35 107.07 -28.09
CA ASN A 986 -72.64 106.35 -28.26
C ASN A 986 -73.04 105.83 -29.67
N PHE A 987 -73.70 104.67 -29.85
CA PHE A 987 -74.20 103.59 -28.96
C PHE A 987 -74.28 102.26 -29.77
N PRO A 988 -74.51 101.04 -29.21
CA PRO A 988 -75.03 100.71 -27.87
C PRO A 988 -74.04 100.07 -26.88
N LEU A 989 -74.41 100.17 -25.60
CA LEU A 989 -73.79 99.54 -24.41
C LEU A 989 -74.41 98.11 -24.25
N CYS A 990 -73.91 97.16 -23.44
CA CYS A 990 -73.24 97.34 -22.16
C CYS A 990 -72.53 96.06 -21.65
N ILE A 991 -71.42 96.23 -20.92
CA ILE A 991 -71.03 95.33 -19.83
C ILE A 991 -71.32 96.05 -18.51
N LYS A 992 -72.13 95.43 -17.65
CA LYS A 992 -72.31 95.77 -16.24
C LYS A 992 -72.47 94.44 -15.49
N ALA A 993 -72.05 94.26 -14.24
CA ALA A 993 -71.27 95.00 -13.24
C ALA A 993 -71.27 94.06 -12.00
N PRO A 994 -70.65 94.37 -10.85
CA PRO A 994 -70.03 93.33 -10.03
C PRO A 994 -71.03 92.38 -9.35
N GLY A 995 -70.66 91.08 -9.40
CA GLY A 995 -71.36 89.98 -8.76
C GLY A 995 -70.41 88.79 -8.51
N VAL A 996 -69.29 89.07 -7.83
CA VAL A 996 -68.24 88.15 -7.30
C VAL A 996 -67.51 87.18 -8.27
N PHE A 997 -66.16 87.25 -8.20
CA PHE A 997 -65.16 86.30 -8.73
C PHE A 997 -65.01 86.15 -10.27
N GLU A 998 -64.02 85.35 -10.66
CA GLU A 998 -63.28 85.43 -11.93
C GLU A 998 -63.72 84.35 -12.94
N GLU A 999 -63.87 84.69 -14.22
CA GLU A 999 -63.80 83.71 -15.32
C GLU A 999 -63.54 84.38 -16.68
N LEU A 1000 -62.87 83.67 -17.62
CA LEU A 1000 -62.52 84.19 -18.96
C LEU A 1000 -63.16 83.36 -20.10
N LEU A 1001 -64.33 83.83 -20.56
CA LEU A 1001 -64.94 83.57 -21.87
C LEU A 1001 -65.52 82.14 -22.14
N GLY A 1002 -66.70 82.11 -22.76
CA GLY A 1002 -67.36 80.90 -23.28
C GLY A 1002 -68.21 81.21 -24.51
N LEU A 1003 -68.54 80.18 -25.31
CA LEU A 1003 -69.34 80.32 -26.54
C LEU A 1003 -70.59 79.43 -26.51
N TYR A 1004 -71.73 80.04 -26.81
CA TYR A 1004 -73.07 79.46 -26.76
C TYR A 1004 -73.70 79.45 -28.15
N ASN A 1005 -74.65 78.53 -28.41
CA ASN A 1005 -75.52 78.64 -29.58
C ASN A 1005 -76.69 79.63 -29.33
N LYS A 1006 -77.45 79.95 -30.37
CA LYS A 1006 -78.56 80.93 -30.33
C LYS A 1006 -79.71 80.59 -29.36
N ASP A 1007 -79.79 79.35 -28.88
CA ASP A 1007 -80.84 78.86 -27.98
C ASP A 1007 -80.31 78.62 -26.55
N GLY A 1008 -79.13 79.16 -26.22
CA GLY A 1008 -78.64 79.33 -24.85
C GLY A 1008 -77.80 78.18 -24.27
N VAL A 1009 -77.41 77.19 -25.08
CA VAL A 1009 -76.62 76.03 -24.60
C VAL A 1009 -75.16 76.15 -25.04
N ALA A 1010 -74.24 75.98 -24.09
CA ALA A 1010 -72.79 75.92 -24.32
C ALA A 1010 -72.32 74.51 -24.72
N LYS A 1011 -71.16 74.39 -25.36
CA LYS A 1011 -70.54 73.08 -25.66
C LYS A 1011 -69.07 72.88 -25.26
N TRP A 1012 -68.23 73.91 -25.21
CA TRP A 1012 -66.81 73.79 -24.83
C TRP A 1012 -66.30 75.03 -24.08
N HIS A 1013 -65.59 74.83 -22.96
CA HIS A 1013 -65.00 75.87 -22.07
C HIS A 1013 -63.62 75.39 -21.54
N LEU A 1014 -62.79 76.30 -21.00
CA LEU A 1014 -61.48 75.98 -20.40
C LEU A 1014 -61.18 76.95 -19.23
N SER A 1015 -60.85 76.47 -18.02
CA SER A 1015 -60.61 77.29 -16.82
C SER A 1015 -59.71 76.60 -15.78
N LEU A 1016 -59.09 77.37 -14.88
CA LEU A 1016 -58.06 77.00 -13.87
C LEU A 1016 -57.93 78.17 -12.83
N VAL A 1017 -57.75 78.01 -11.51
CA VAL A 1017 -57.62 76.84 -10.58
C VAL A 1017 -58.24 77.19 -9.22
N GLY A 1018 -58.85 76.24 -8.51
CA GLY A 1018 -59.24 76.34 -7.09
C GLY A 1018 -60.66 75.81 -6.82
N ASP A 1019 -60.99 75.13 -5.70
CA ASP A 1019 -60.20 74.85 -4.48
C ASP A 1019 -59.78 73.37 -4.32
N ASN A 1020 -60.11 72.50 -5.29
CA ASN A 1020 -59.57 71.15 -5.44
C ASN A 1020 -59.64 70.75 -6.93
N ASN A 1021 -58.71 69.91 -7.39
CA ASN A 1021 -58.47 69.55 -8.81
C ASN A 1021 -57.81 70.71 -9.61
N SER A 1022 -56.88 70.51 -10.54
CA SER A 1022 -56.57 69.43 -11.50
C SER A 1022 -57.43 69.44 -12.80
N LEU A 1023 -56.73 69.35 -13.93
CA LEU A 1023 -57.21 69.69 -15.28
C LEU A 1023 -58.07 68.55 -15.87
N ASN A 1024 -59.17 68.89 -16.55
CA ASN A 1024 -60.18 67.95 -17.06
C ASN A 1024 -60.70 68.32 -18.45
N PHE A 1025 -61.12 67.33 -19.25
CA PHE A 1025 -61.71 67.50 -20.57
C PHE A 1025 -62.83 66.48 -20.82
N ALA A 1026 -64.03 66.93 -21.24
CA ALA A 1026 -65.12 66.08 -21.76
C ALA A 1026 -66.19 66.91 -22.49
N GLU A 1027 -66.86 66.33 -23.48
CA GLU A 1027 -68.07 66.89 -24.11
C GLU A 1027 -69.34 66.19 -23.59
N THR A 1028 -70.41 66.95 -23.39
CA THR A 1028 -71.72 66.39 -22.99
C THR A 1028 -72.48 65.85 -24.20
N GLY A 1029 -72.48 64.53 -24.43
CA GLY A 1029 -73.42 63.92 -25.39
C GLY A 1029 -73.26 62.43 -25.74
N VAL A 1030 -72.04 61.89 -25.75
CA VAL A 1030 -71.77 60.49 -26.19
C VAL A 1030 -70.71 59.85 -25.27
N ALA A 1031 -70.74 58.52 -25.12
CA ALA A 1031 -69.89 57.78 -24.18
C ALA A 1031 -68.58 57.29 -24.80
N ASP A 1032 -67.43 57.63 -24.18
CA ASP A 1032 -66.53 56.65 -23.50
C ASP A 1032 -65.27 57.30 -22.87
N TYR A 1033 -65.15 57.16 -21.54
CA TYR A 1033 -63.96 57.28 -20.65
C TYR A 1033 -63.06 58.56 -20.65
N ARG A 1034 -62.21 58.71 -19.61
CA ARG A 1034 -61.68 60.01 -19.09
C ARG A 1034 -60.26 59.94 -18.51
N LEU A 1035 -59.57 61.09 -18.44
CA LEU A 1035 -58.34 61.31 -17.65
C LEU A 1035 -58.64 61.91 -16.27
N VAL A 1036 -58.02 61.36 -15.21
CA VAL A 1036 -58.16 61.82 -13.83
C VAL A 1036 -56.79 61.93 -13.16
N LEU A 1037 -56.57 63.04 -12.44
CA LEU A 1037 -55.37 63.36 -11.65
C LEU A 1037 -55.79 63.73 -10.22
N GLY A 1038 -55.57 62.85 -9.25
CA GLY A 1038 -55.95 63.07 -7.85
C GLY A 1038 -54.85 63.73 -7.02
N ALA A 1039 -55.21 64.63 -6.10
CA ALA A 1039 -54.26 65.35 -5.24
C ALA A 1039 -53.42 64.47 -4.29
N GLY A 1040 -53.82 63.22 -4.04
CA GLY A 1040 -52.99 62.21 -3.37
C GLY A 1040 -51.84 61.66 -4.23
N GLY A 1041 -51.98 61.75 -5.56
CA GLY A 1041 -50.91 61.50 -6.54
C GLY A 1041 -51.10 60.35 -7.52
N GLU A 1042 -52.33 59.83 -7.74
CA GLU A 1042 -52.63 58.72 -8.65
C GLU A 1042 -53.14 59.15 -10.05
N VAL A 1043 -52.91 58.33 -11.08
CA VAL A 1043 -53.24 58.56 -12.51
C VAL A 1043 -53.47 57.24 -13.27
N ALA A 1044 -54.49 57.12 -14.13
CA ALA A 1044 -54.68 55.99 -15.10
C ALA A 1044 -55.76 56.29 -16.18
N VAL A 1045 -55.59 55.85 -17.46
CA VAL A 1045 -56.55 56.12 -18.58
C VAL A 1045 -56.55 55.12 -19.76
N GLY A 1046 -57.75 54.67 -20.17
CA GLY A 1046 -58.10 54.23 -21.54
C GLY A 1046 -59.58 54.56 -21.80
N LYS A 1047 -60.12 54.64 -23.03
CA LYS A 1047 -59.65 54.18 -24.35
C LYS A 1047 -60.30 54.96 -25.52
N PHE A 1048 -59.50 55.32 -26.54
CA PHE A 1048 -59.84 55.80 -27.91
C PHE A 1048 -60.63 57.14 -28.05
N PRO A 1049 -60.43 57.94 -29.13
CA PRO A 1049 -59.54 57.71 -30.27
C PRO A 1049 -58.05 57.89 -29.93
N LEU A 1050 -57.32 56.79 -29.98
CA LEU A 1050 -55.90 56.69 -29.61
C LEU A 1050 -55.08 56.57 -30.90
N THR A 1051 -53.98 57.33 -30.97
CA THR A 1051 -52.92 57.12 -31.97
C THR A 1051 -51.71 56.39 -31.41
N THR A 1052 -51.67 56.14 -30.09
CA THR A 1052 -50.92 55.04 -29.47
C THR A 1052 -51.68 54.50 -28.25
N ILE A 1053 -52.34 53.36 -28.44
CA ILE A 1053 -52.57 52.41 -27.33
C ILE A 1053 -51.26 51.67 -27.17
N ASN A 1054 -50.60 51.81 -26.02
CA ASN A 1054 -49.50 50.94 -25.60
C ASN A 1054 -49.20 51.03 -24.09
N ASP A 1055 -50.14 50.93 -23.15
CA ASP A 1055 -51.58 51.20 -23.03
C ASP A 1055 -51.90 51.05 -21.53
N SER A 1056 -53.04 51.50 -21.01
CA SER A 1056 -53.27 51.43 -19.55
C SER A 1056 -53.34 50.00 -19.00
N ARG A 1057 -52.29 49.62 -18.25
CA ARG A 1057 -52.11 48.31 -17.59
C ARG A 1057 -51.90 48.38 -16.07
N LEU A 1058 -52.33 49.52 -15.50
CA LEU A 1058 -52.33 49.91 -14.07
C LEU A 1058 -50.98 50.38 -13.48
N GLN A 1059 -51.03 51.46 -12.70
CA GLN A 1059 -49.97 51.98 -11.84
C GLN A 1059 -50.48 52.10 -10.40
N ILE A 1060 -49.64 51.81 -9.40
CA ILE A 1060 -49.87 52.17 -7.98
C ILE A 1060 -48.53 52.68 -7.40
N LYS A 1061 -48.61 53.61 -6.44
CA LYS A 1061 -47.54 54.51 -6.00
C LYS A 1061 -47.34 54.45 -4.48
N GLN A 1062 -46.16 54.82 -3.99
CA GLN A 1062 -45.90 55.07 -2.56
C GLN A 1062 -45.29 56.47 -2.37
N GLN A 1063 -45.68 57.18 -1.32
CA GLN A 1063 -45.04 58.46 -0.97
C GLN A 1063 -43.63 58.22 -0.39
N GLY A 1064 -42.64 58.99 -0.86
CA GLY A 1064 -41.36 59.18 -0.17
C GLY A 1064 -40.16 58.34 -0.65
N ALA A 1065 -40.30 57.44 -1.64
CA ALA A 1065 -39.19 56.62 -2.15
C ALA A 1065 -39.20 56.47 -3.68
N GLN A 1066 -38.04 56.22 -4.29
CA GLN A 1066 -37.86 56.10 -5.75
C GLN A 1066 -38.11 54.70 -6.34
N ASN A 1067 -38.72 53.79 -5.57
CA ASN A 1067 -38.84 52.38 -5.96
C ASN A 1067 -40.28 52.02 -6.38
N GLY A 1068 -40.45 51.27 -7.47
CA GLY A 1068 -41.75 50.84 -7.97
C GLY A 1068 -41.72 49.51 -8.74
N ILE A 1069 -42.90 48.91 -8.93
CA ILE A 1069 -43.12 47.66 -9.67
C ILE A 1069 -44.01 47.97 -10.88
N GLY A 1070 -43.63 47.52 -12.06
CA GLY A 1070 -44.33 47.73 -13.34
C GLY A 1070 -44.75 46.43 -14.01
N VAL A 1071 -45.87 46.47 -14.74
CA VAL A 1071 -46.36 45.35 -15.56
C VAL A 1071 -46.77 45.86 -16.93
N GLU A 1072 -45.99 45.51 -17.94
CA GLU A 1072 -46.13 45.96 -19.32
C GLU A 1072 -46.51 44.79 -20.23
N ALA A 1073 -46.98 45.07 -21.45
CA ALA A 1073 -46.96 44.06 -22.50
C ALA A 1073 -46.67 44.73 -23.84
N SER A 1074 -45.62 44.28 -24.49
CA SER A 1074 -45.20 44.77 -25.79
C SER A 1074 -46.15 44.29 -26.88
N GLY A 1075 -46.93 45.24 -27.43
CA GLY A 1075 -47.85 44.99 -28.54
C GLY A 1075 -47.18 44.58 -29.86
N SER A 1076 -45.84 44.56 -29.94
CA SER A 1076 -45.08 44.11 -31.11
C SER A 1076 -44.46 42.71 -30.96
N THR A 1077 -44.47 42.12 -29.76
CA THR A 1077 -43.81 40.82 -29.49
C THR A 1077 -44.67 39.79 -28.74
N ASN A 1078 -45.92 40.12 -28.38
CA ASN A 1078 -46.84 39.26 -27.60
C ASN A 1078 -46.25 38.80 -26.24
N HIS A 1079 -45.32 39.56 -25.67
CA HIS A 1079 -44.74 39.30 -24.35
C HIS A 1079 -45.35 40.22 -23.26
N TRP A 1080 -45.28 39.77 -22.00
CA TRP A 1080 -45.68 40.52 -20.82
C TRP A 1080 -44.48 40.66 -19.89
N ASP A 1081 -43.94 41.88 -19.78
CA ASP A 1081 -42.79 42.20 -18.95
C ASP A 1081 -43.25 42.56 -17.53
N PHE A 1082 -42.61 41.96 -16.52
CA PHE A 1082 -42.91 42.19 -15.10
C PHE A 1082 -41.62 42.66 -14.42
N TYR A 1083 -41.50 43.96 -14.16
CA TYR A 1083 -40.23 44.59 -13.79
C TYR A 1083 -40.29 45.43 -12.52
N VAL A 1084 -39.11 45.76 -11.99
CA VAL A 1084 -38.93 46.60 -10.80
C VAL A 1084 -37.93 47.69 -11.15
N THR A 1085 -38.22 48.93 -10.75
CA THR A 1085 -37.35 50.09 -11.01
C THR A 1085 -36.73 50.56 -9.68
N PRO A 1086 -35.47 50.20 -9.37
CA PRO A 1086 -34.83 50.54 -8.09
C PRO A 1086 -33.98 51.81 -8.16
N GLY A 1087 -34.26 52.76 -7.26
CA GLY A 1087 -33.28 53.75 -6.84
C GLY A 1087 -32.23 53.10 -5.93
N ALA A 1088 -31.01 52.93 -6.46
CA ALA A 1088 -29.85 52.28 -5.83
C ALA A 1088 -29.99 50.79 -5.47
N SER A 1089 -29.25 49.95 -6.23
CA SER A 1089 -28.65 48.67 -5.82
C SER A 1089 -29.47 47.70 -4.94
N SER A 1090 -30.79 47.65 -5.11
CA SER A 1090 -31.69 46.87 -4.27
C SER A 1090 -32.17 45.59 -4.95
N ASN A 1091 -32.21 44.48 -4.20
CA ASN A 1091 -32.71 43.17 -4.67
C ASN A 1091 -34.22 43.02 -4.41
N PHE A 1092 -34.93 42.25 -5.24
CA PHE A 1092 -36.40 42.10 -5.12
C PHE A 1092 -36.77 40.96 -4.16
N GLN A 1093 -37.19 41.33 -2.94
CA GLN A 1093 -37.51 40.41 -1.85
C GLN A 1093 -38.99 39.99 -1.84
N LEU A 1094 -39.24 38.68 -1.84
CA LEU A 1094 -40.53 38.06 -1.57
C LEU A 1094 -40.65 37.66 -0.09
N SER A 1095 -41.76 38.08 0.53
CA SER A 1095 -42.10 37.76 1.93
C SER A 1095 -43.60 37.47 2.06
N TYR A 1096 -43.96 36.54 2.94
CA TYR A 1096 -45.35 36.16 3.24
C TYR A 1096 -45.63 36.35 4.73
N ASN A 1097 -46.67 37.13 5.05
CA ASN A 1097 -47.06 37.49 6.41
C ASN A 1097 -45.85 37.98 7.27
N GLY A 1098 -45.07 38.92 6.73
CA GLY A 1098 -43.84 39.44 7.35
C GLY A 1098 -42.62 38.51 7.33
N SER A 1099 -42.79 37.22 7.04
CA SER A 1099 -41.69 36.24 6.99
C SER A 1099 -41.06 36.18 5.61
N PHE A 1100 -39.74 36.36 5.53
CA PHE A 1100 -38.93 36.20 4.31
C PHE A 1100 -39.15 34.83 3.65
N LYS A 1101 -39.25 34.79 2.31
CA LYS A 1101 -39.46 33.56 1.52
C LYS A 1101 -38.45 33.38 0.40
N GLY A 1102 -37.97 34.45 -0.21
CA GLY A 1102 -36.89 34.40 -1.19
C GLY A 1102 -36.57 35.77 -1.75
N ILE A 1103 -35.53 35.84 -2.58
CA ILE A 1103 -35.02 37.08 -3.15
C ILE A 1103 -34.51 36.86 -4.56
N PHE A 1104 -34.86 37.75 -5.49
CA PHE A 1104 -34.24 37.83 -6.81
C PHE A 1104 -33.05 38.77 -6.74
N ASP A 1105 -31.88 38.27 -7.11
CA ASP A 1105 -30.64 39.04 -7.16
C ASP A 1105 -30.56 39.91 -8.43
N ASN A 1106 -30.23 41.19 -8.28
CA ASN A 1106 -30.30 42.19 -9.35
C ASN A 1106 -29.08 42.19 -10.29
N VAL A 1107 -27.99 41.47 -9.96
CA VAL A 1107 -26.81 41.32 -10.82
C VAL A 1107 -26.88 40.01 -11.60
N THR A 1108 -27.30 38.92 -10.95
CA THR A 1108 -27.26 37.56 -11.50
C THR A 1108 -28.60 37.03 -12.00
N GLY A 1109 -29.72 37.67 -11.64
CA GLY A 1109 -31.07 37.20 -11.93
C GLY A 1109 -31.49 35.94 -11.16
N VAL A 1110 -30.65 35.43 -10.26
CA VAL A 1110 -30.89 34.17 -9.53
C VAL A 1110 -31.94 34.38 -8.45
N TYR A 1111 -32.97 33.53 -8.44
CA TYR A 1111 -33.93 33.44 -7.34
C TYR A 1111 -33.40 32.54 -6.22
N THR A 1112 -33.08 33.15 -5.07
CA THR A 1112 -32.59 32.47 -3.87
C THR A 1112 -33.72 32.27 -2.86
N VAL A 1113 -34.00 31.01 -2.49
CA VAL A 1113 -35.08 30.65 -1.54
C VAL A 1113 -34.58 30.75 -0.08
N ALA A 1114 -35.43 31.23 0.82
CA ALA A 1114 -35.12 31.36 2.24
C ALA A 1114 -34.95 29.99 2.92
N SER A 1115 -33.71 29.63 3.29
CA SER A 1115 -33.36 28.29 3.79
C SER A 1115 -32.79 28.25 5.22
N ASP A 1116 -32.84 29.37 5.95
CA ASP A 1116 -32.35 29.50 7.34
C ASP A 1116 -33.05 28.51 8.30
N ARG A 1117 -32.29 27.90 9.22
CA ARG A 1117 -32.80 26.95 10.23
C ARG A 1117 -33.90 27.58 11.11
N ARG A 1118 -33.82 28.89 11.40
CA ARG A 1118 -34.80 29.65 12.19
C ARG A 1118 -36.18 29.75 11.54
N LEU A 1119 -36.27 29.48 10.23
CA LEU A 1119 -37.52 29.50 9.46
C LEU A 1119 -38.14 28.10 9.30
N LYS A 1120 -37.57 27.07 9.96
CA LYS A 1120 -37.92 25.65 9.79
C LYS A 1120 -38.24 25.00 11.14
N LYS A 1121 -39.25 24.13 11.14
CA LYS A 1121 -39.59 23.21 12.24
C LYS A 1121 -39.61 21.78 11.71
N ASP A 1122 -39.72 20.80 12.62
CA ASP A 1122 -39.92 19.38 12.28
C ASP A 1122 -38.85 18.81 11.32
N ILE A 1123 -37.60 19.26 11.51
CA ILE A 1123 -36.46 18.95 10.62
C ILE A 1123 -36.00 17.51 10.84
N MET A 1124 -36.26 16.65 9.85
CA MET A 1124 -35.80 15.26 9.78
C MET A 1124 -34.85 15.03 8.59
N LEU A 1125 -34.06 13.95 8.63
CA LEU A 1125 -33.25 13.53 7.49
C LEU A 1125 -34.14 12.93 6.39
N GLN A 1126 -33.86 13.27 5.14
CA GLN A 1126 -34.57 12.70 3.99
C GLN A 1126 -34.31 11.18 3.91
N PRO A 1127 -35.35 10.33 3.82
CA PRO A 1127 -35.21 8.90 3.56
C PRO A 1127 -34.52 8.59 2.23
N ALA A 1128 -34.28 7.31 1.95
CA ALA A 1128 -33.76 6.88 0.65
C ALA A 1128 -34.75 7.23 -0.48
N VAL A 1129 -34.25 7.77 -1.60
CA VAL A 1129 -35.09 8.30 -2.71
C VAL A 1129 -34.64 7.87 -4.11
N LEU A 1130 -33.43 7.31 -4.28
CA LEU A 1130 -32.89 6.91 -5.58
C LEU A 1130 -33.83 5.97 -6.35
N SER A 1131 -34.45 5.00 -5.67
CA SER A 1131 -35.43 4.07 -6.26
C SER A 1131 -36.67 4.75 -6.86
N ASN A 1132 -37.06 5.91 -6.32
CA ASN A 1132 -38.24 6.65 -6.75
C ASN A 1132 -37.84 7.67 -7.83
N LEU A 1133 -36.66 8.27 -7.71
CA LEU A 1133 -36.10 9.18 -8.71
C LEU A 1133 -35.90 8.47 -10.07
N LEU A 1134 -35.45 7.21 -10.05
CA LEU A 1134 -35.28 6.36 -11.24
C LEU A 1134 -36.60 6.02 -11.97
N GLN A 1135 -37.77 6.30 -11.37
CA GLN A 1135 -39.08 6.10 -12.00
C GLN A 1135 -39.61 7.35 -12.73
N LEU A 1136 -38.94 8.50 -12.59
CA LEU A 1136 -39.31 9.75 -13.26
C LEU A 1136 -39.04 9.68 -14.76
N LYS A 1137 -40.04 10.04 -15.57
CA LYS A 1137 -39.96 10.10 -17.03
C LYS A 1137 -39.86 11.55 -17.50
N VAL A 1138 -38.72 11.92 -18.09
CA VAL A 1138 -38.58 13.18 -18.81
C VAL A 1138 -39.35 13.08 -20.12
N TYR A 1139 -40.30 13.98 -20.33
CA TYR A 1139 -41.09 14.11 -21.55
C TYR A 1139 -40.62 15.31 -22.36
N LYS A 1140 -40.69 15.17 -23.68
CA LYS A 1140 -40.40 16.22 -24.66
C LYS A 1140 -41.71 16.52 -25.40
N TYR A 1141 -42.25 17.73 -25.23
CA TYR A 1141 -43.63 18.08 -25.58
C TYR A 1141 -43.74 19.51 -26.12
N HIS A 1142 -44.86 19.83 -26.80
CA HIS A 1142 -45.28 21.21 -27.06
C HIS A 1142 -46.47 21.56 -26.16
N TYR A 1143 -46.65 22.85 -25.86
CA TYR A 1143 -47.91 23.34 -25.31
C TYR A 1143 -48.98 23.40 -26.41
N LEU A 1144 -50.24 23.15 -26.05
CA LEU A 1144 -51.36 22.94 -27.00
C LEU A 1144 -51.74 24.19 -27.82
N ASP A 1145 -51.27 25.36 -27.41
CA ASP A 1145 -51.45 26.67 -28.05
C ASP A 1145 -50.34 27.03 -29.05
N ASN A 1146 -49.19 26.35 -29.02
CA ASN A 1146 -48.01 26.68 -29.82
C ASN A 1146 -48.11 26.17 -31.28
N GLN A 1147 -48.96 26.81 -32.09
CA GLN A 1147 -49.19 26.42 -33.49
C GLN A 1147 -48.20 27.00 -34.51
N THR A 1148 -47.18 27.76 -34.10
CA THR A 1148 -46.31 28.52 -35.04
C THR A 1148 -44.80 28.33 -34.85
N LEU A 1149 -44.33 27.65 -33.81
CA LEU A 1149 -42.90 27.36 -33.61
C LEU A 1149 -42.67 25.91 -33.20
N ASP A 1150 -42.03 25.11 -34.07
CA ASP A 1150 -41.58 23.74 -33.79
C ASP A 1150 -40.40 23.71 -32.82
N ARG A 1151 -40.69 24.07 -31.57
CA ARG A 1151 -39.79 24.00 -30.42
C ARG A 1151 -40.49 23.18 -29.35
N PHE A 1152 -39.92 22.02 -29.06
CA PHE A 1152 -40.32 21.18 -27.94
C PHE A 1152 -39.73 21.73 -26.63
N SER A 1153 -40.54 21.81 -25.59
CA SER A 1153 -40.09 21.91 -24.20
C SER A 1153 -39.73 20.53 -23.66
N ASN A 1154 -38.72 20.45 -22.79
CA ASN A 1154 -38.43 19.26 -22.00
C ASN A 1154 -38.90 19.50 -20.56
N GLY A 1155 -39.53 18.51 -19.93
CA GLY A 1155 -40.00 18.60 -18.56
C GLY A 1155 -40.62 17.29 -18.07
N PHE A 1156 -41.24 17.31 -16.90
CA PHE A 1156 -42.03 16.18 -16.41
C PHE A 1156 -43.53 16.40 -16.66
N MET A 1157 -44.31 15.32 -16.73
CA MET A 1157 -45.78 15.39 -16.75
C MET A 1157 -46.30 15.36 -15.31
N ALA A 1158 -47.02 16.40 -14.89
CA ALA A 1158 -47.39 16.61 -13.49
C ALA A 1158 -48.14 15.43 -12.88
N GLN A 1159 -49.04 14.82 -13.65
CA GLN A 1159 -49.83 13.64 -13.28
C GLN A 1159 -48.98 12.39 -13.02
N ASP A 1160 -47.80 12.28 -13.63
CA ASP A 1160 -46.86 11.17 -13.36
C ASP A 1160 -45.96 11.48 -12.16
N VAL A 1161 -45.49 12.73 -12.03
CA VAL A 1161 -44.73 13.17 -10.86
C VAL A 1161 -45.55 13.01 -9.58
N GLN A 1162 -46.84 13.35 -9.61
CA GLN A 1162 -47.72 13.31 -8.44
C GLN A 1162 -47.86 11.90 -7.83
N LYS A 1163 -47.66 10.85 -8.62
CA LYS A 1163 -47.71 9.44 -8.18
C LYS A 1163 -46.44 9.01 -7.42
N ILE A 1164 -45.33 9.73 -7.61
CA ILE A 1164 -43.98 9.33 -7.15
C ILE A 1164 -43.46 10.31 -6.09
N PHE A 1165 -43.71 11.61 -6.29
CA PHE A 1165 -43.40 12.72 -5.39
C PHE A 1165 -44.59 13.70 -5.37
N PRO A 1166 -45.67 13.41 -4.61
CA PRO A 1166 -46.86 14.26 -4.58
C PRO A 1166 -46.56 15.71 -4.18
N ASP A 1167 -45.65 15.91 -3.21
CA ASP A 1167 -45.24 17.24 -2.72
C ASP A 1167 -44.46 18.08 -3.75
N ALA A 1168 -44.02 17.47 -4.85
CA ALA A 1168 -43.42 18.18 -5.98
C ALA A 1168 -44.47 18.76 -6.95
N VAL A 1169 -45.76 18.51 -6.74
CA VAL A 1169 -46.85 18.91 -7.64
C VAL A 1169 -47.81 19.85 -6.92
N VAL A 1170 -47.98 21.04 -7.49
CA VAL A 1170 -48.83 22.10 -6.95
C VAL A 1170 -50.12 22.15 -7.76
N GLU A 1171 -51.25 21.84 -7.13
CA GLU A 1171 -52.57 22.04 -7.73
C GLU A 1171 -52.99 23.51 -7.60
N SER A 1172 -53.36 24.13 -8.72
CA SER A 1172 -53.90 25.49 -8.78
C SER A 1172 -55.32 25.46 -9.37
N THR A 1173 -56.30 25.92 -8.59
CA THR A 1173 -57.65 26.18 -9.10
C THR A 1173 -57.65 27.46 -9.92
N MET A 1174 -58.01 27.35 -11.19
CA MET A 1174 -58.03 28.45 -12.15
C MET A 1174 -59.38 29.20 -12.10
N LYS A 1175 -59.47 30.37 -12.75
CA LYS A 1175 -60.68 31.23 -12.73
C LYS A 1175 -61.91 30.62 -13.43
N ASP A 1176 -61.70 29.60 -14.26
CA ASP A 1176 -62.73 28.78 -14.89
C ASP A 1176 -63.30 27.69 -13.94
N GLY A 1177 -62.70 27.52 -12.75
CA GLY A 1177 -63.03 26.47 -11.79
C GLY A 1177 -62.26 25.18 -12.00
N GLU A 1178 -61.48 25.04 -13.08
CA GLU A 1178 -60.69 23.84 -13.33
C GLU A 1178 -59.40 23.81 -12.50
N LYS A 1179 -59.04 22.62 -12.04
CA LYS A 1179 -57.79 22.35 -11.32
C LYS A 1179 -56.70 21.99 -12.31
N ARG A 1180 -55.62 22.77 -12.33
CA ARG A 1180 -54.45 22.52 -13.18
C ARG A 1180 -53.23 22.21 -12.30
N LEU A 1181 -52.47 21.18 -12.67
CA LEU A 1181 -51.30 20.72 -11.92
C LEU A 1181 -50.02 21.34 -12.49
N GLY A 1182 -49.29 22.10 -11.66
CA GLY A 1182 -47.93 22.58 -11.91
C GLY A 1182 -46.89 21.74 -11.19
N ILE A 1183 -45.62 21.85 -11.58
CA ILE A 1183 -44.50 21.10 -10.97
C ILE A 1183 -43.49 22.07 -10.35
N ASN A 1184 -43.16 21.84 -9.08
CA ASN A 1184 -42.08 22.53 -8.39
C ASN A 1184 -40.72 21.90 -8.76
N TYR A 1185 -40.14 22.34 -9.87
CA TYR A 1185 -38.85 21.81 -10.35
C TYR A 1185 -37.68 22.01 -9.37
N GLN A 1186 -37.75 22.98 -8.45
CA GLN A 1186 -36.73 23.16 -7.39
C GLN A 1186 -36.71 22.03 -6.35
N TYR A 1187 -37.78 21.23 -6.26
CA TYR A 1187 -37.83 20.07 -5.37
C TYR A 1187 -36.78 19.01 -5.74
N PHE A 1188 -36.55 18.81 -7.04
CA PHE A 1188 -35.65 17.76 -7.54
C PHE A 1188 -34.17 18.10 -7.39
N THR A 1189 -33.79 19.38 -7.31
CA THR A 1189 -32.38 19.79 -7.22
C THR A 1189 -31.72 19.34 -5.92
N VAL A 1190 -32.48 19.32 -4.81
CA VAL A 1190 -31.99 18.83 -3.51
C VAL A 1190 -32.04 17.29 -3.45
N LEU A 1191 -33.08 16.66 -4.02
CA LEU A 1191 -33.17 15.20 -4.10
C LEU A 1191 -32.07 14.60 -4.99
N ALA A 1192 -31.63 15.30 -6.03
CA ALA A 1192 -30.51 14.87 -6.89
C ALA A 1192 -29.20 14.72 -6.09
N ILE A 1193 -28.92 15.63 -5.16
CA ILE A 1193 -27.75 15.55 -4.27
C ILE A 1193 -27.88 14.32 -3.36
N LYS A 1194 -29.06 14.09 -2.78
CA LYS A 1194 -29.34 12.93 -1.92
C LYS A 1194 -29.23 11.59 -2.68
N SER A 1195 -29.70 11.53 -3.93
CA SER A 1195 -29.55 10.35 -4.78
C SER A 1195 -28.11 10.11 -5.25
N ILE A 1196 -27.31 11.16 -5.46
CA ILE A 1196 -25.87 11.04 -5.74
C ILE A 1196 -25.14 10.48 -4.52
N GLN A 1197 -25.48 10.91 -3.30
CA GLN A 1197 -24.95 10.32 -2.07
C GLN A 1197 -25.32 8.83 -1.91
N GLU A 1198 -26.56 8.46 -2.23
CA GLU A 1198 -27.01 7.06 -2.25
C GLU A 1198 -26.29 6.22 -3.33
N GLN A 1199 -26.05 6.82 -4.50
CA GLN A 1199 -25.31 6.17 -5.59
C GLN A 1199 -23.83 5.99 -5.24
N GLN A 1200 -23.20 6.97 -4.60
CA GLN A 1200 -21.82 6.89 -4.14
C GLN A 1200 -21.65 5.78 -3.09
N GLN A 1201 -22.57 5.66 -2.13
CA GLN A 1201 -22.57 4.54 -1.16
C GLN A 1201 -22.79 3.17 -1.83
N GLN A 1202 -23.53 3.10 -2.94
CA GLN A 1202 -23.66 1.88 -3.73
C GLN A 1202 -22.38 1.55 -4.51
N ILE A 1203 -21.66 2.55 -5.02
CA ILE A 1203 -20.35 2.40 -5.66
C ILE A 1203 -19.31 1.89 -4.65
N GLU A 1204 -19.21 2.53 -3.48
CA GLU A 1204 -18.29 2.11 -2.40
C GLU A 1204 -18.58 0.66 -1.94
N SER A 1205 -19.86 0.30 -1.78
CA SER A 1205 -20.27 -1.08 -1.46
C SER A 1205 -20.07 -2.07 -2.62
N MET A 1206 -19.96 -1.60 -3.87
CA MET A 1206 -19.58 -2.41 -5.02
C MET A 1206 -18.06 -2.60 -5.09
N GLU A 1207 -17.27 -1.56 -4.86
CA GLU A 1207 -15.81 -1.61 -4.80
C GLU A 1207 -15.33 -2.55 -3.68
N GLU A 1208 -15.95 -2.47 -2.49
CA GLU A 1208 -15.69 -3.41 -1.39
C GLU A 1208 -15.99 -4.87 -1.78
N LYS A 1209 -17.02 -5.11 -2.60
CA LYS A 1209 -17.36 -6.44 -3.12
C LYS A 1209 -16.43 -6.89 -4.24
N VAL A 1210 -15.97 -5.98 -5.10
CA VAL A 1210 -14.97 -6.27 -6.15
C VAL A 1210 -13.65 -6.69 -5.49
N LEU A 1211 -13.13 -5.93 -4.52
CA LEU A 1211 -11.93 -6.30 -3.76
C LEU A 1211 -12.06 -7.68 -3.08
N LYS A 1212 -13.23 -8.00 -2.52
CA LYS A 1212 -13.51 -9.32 -1.92
C LYS A 1212 -13.61 -10.44 -2.96
N LEU A 1213 -14.11 -10.15 -4.17
CA LEU A 1213 -14.15 -11.12 -5.28
C LEU A 1213 -12.78 -11.32 -5.91
N GLU A 1214 -11.96 -10.27 -6.05
CA GLU A 1214 -10.59 -10.36 -6.54
C GLU A 1214 -9.70 -11.16 -5.58
N ALA A 1215 -9.83 -10.93 -4.26
CA ALA A 1215 -9.17 -11.75 -3.25
C ALA A 1215 -9.59 -13.24 -3.34
N LEU A 1216 -10.88 -13.52 -3.57
CA LEU A 1216 -11.39 -14.89 -3.75
C LEU A 1216 -10.90 -15.52 -5.05
N VAL A 1217 -10.83 -14.77 -6.15
CA VAL A 1217 -10.29 -15.22 -7.44
C VAL A 1217 -8.80 -15.54 -7.32
N ASN A 1218 -8.03 -14.72 -6.62
CA ASN A 1218 -6.61 -14.98 -6.36
C ASN A 1218 -6.42 -16.25 -5.52
N GLN A 1219 -7.18 -16.45 -4.43
CA GLN A 1219 -7.16 -17.72 -3.68
C GLN A 1219 -7.57 -18.95 -4.50
N LEU A 1220 -8.46 -18.79 -5.50
CA LEU A 1220 -8.86 -19.86 -6.41
C LEU A 1220 -7.82 -20.13 -7.52
N LEU A 1221 -6.98 -19.14 -7.86
CA LEU A 1221 -5.84 -19.30 -8.76
C LEU A 1221 -4.66 -19.97 -8.03
N GLU A 1222 -4.38 -19.59 -6.78
CA GLU A 1222 -3.37 -20.24 -5.93
C GLU A 1222 -3.71 -21.71 -5.68
N LYS A 1223 -4.99 -22.05 -5.46
CA LYS A 1223 -5.46 -23.46 -5.35
C LYS A 1223 -5.48 -24.25 -6.67
N LYS A 1224 -4.94 -23.68 -7.74
CA LYS A 1224 -4.88 -24.30 -9.08
C LYS A 1224 -3.44 -24.41 -9.62
N GLN A 1225 -2.44 -24.13 -8.79
CA GLN A 1225 -1.03 -24.45 -8.99
C GLN A 1225 -0.59 -25.56 -8.03
#